data_AF-A0A117NSF3-F1
#
_entry.id   AF-A0A117NSF3-F1
#
_cell.length_a   1.000
_cell.length_b   1.000
_cell.length_c   1.000
_cell.angle_alpha   90.00
_cell.angle_beta   90.00
_cell.angle_gamma   90.00
#
_symmetry.space_group_name_H-M   'P 1'
#
loop_
_entity.id
_entity.type
_entity.pdbx_description
1 polymer ?
#
loop_
_entity_poly.entity_id
_entity_poly.type
_entity_poly.pdbx_seq_one_letter_code
_entity_poly.pdbx_strand_id
1 'polypeptide(L)'
;MCTIQLPSGAYSNLQYTLSSTFHTQNQVMATQADCDKILSLHEFEAYGCLRSGEQLQWYNVVRNLASSALSLNEESVVSLIKQAAWELGTPSGSVRRVTHQAFEDRGFGDCLLNLLEEKLMTIKKNWNEHCTFDLIVTLGLRVLALSSGSPSVEKVAEFLRQCRQVAMDWCDELNGSYCYDEGNECGGQQGLILQIASICQATYDVEPILLRRIMETPRDVFCFARCSILLFENSPPETYRLSPRIKLCLENAERIRSLSRSQMVCMLMKYQSGLNHAIQSNISCLEVSGPWSICPEGGSWVATVTSNSIQGFEQRLHFNYLTGELLVNGNPPGRLPTQFTSNALYRRLFGEVHFGMRSGNLLIKTRKGSQILQLIPQDVLEKDFPRIFVSESFHWLDLDTGVVEFRPLNQPWKPGSRNWHLSFDPCVPNKMVMQQDSKSLVDIRSPLFTELARILKVLDAEEEIVVIQAPAGTLEAEICRLRLKFFVEADGRVVSKEFGVLIDVNQDVGCFYGLKNKLVLIDPFNNKSVIVPYGDSIVTREDHHVAVNIKFPPGNRVKYMHYSLDQHLQLLRGSYPLAILYQAYLHALTSFPVPDNLTHRSGTEEALRILRQESLRSSFPLPNDCIKTLEMIAALTPHRDFYPRHLRVMQTVMWSTEENLHLLPGKYGSIKACRCRNEQLRSSDFSGPPALSTKNTYISRDRDITSVRSRDVYDITALIRDWPTTVDHSSTLVATMRQFKNVSLVSADFSRSSFSEILAQSVQSSWVALYEACQSSSRARHTYFLISLFSTLAFGKKIDQSILRQLLEVAFSKKCQNIAVPRDSMISLNLTLGEHLVLAQVENAIGGSYHMFTRTNNSYLTPAQQAESNRKAEAEWEEQKKRDVQLCGSHKESSGRAKLPIFHLNI
;
A
#
# COMPACT_ATOMS: atom_id res chain seq x y z
N MET A 1 -8.23 4.60 63.12
CA MET A 1 -6.92 5.25 62.94
C MET A 1 -6.53 5.13 61.48
N CYS A 2 -5.97 6.18 60.88
CA CYS A 2 -5.46 6.11 59.50
C CYS A 2 -4.10 5.42 59.52
N THR A 3 -4.09 4.10 59.35
CA THR A 3 -2.87 3.30 59.26
C THR A 3 -2.47 3.16 57.80
N ILE A 4 -1.23 3.55 57.46
CA ILE A 4 -0.68 3.36 56.11
C ILE A 4 -0.63 1.86 55.81
N GLN A 5 -1.15 1.48 54.64
CA GLN A 5 -1.10 0.10 54.15
C GLN A 5 0.18 -0.10 53.35
N LEU A 6 0.92 -1.14 53.67
CA LEU A 6 2.11 -1.50 52.92
C LEU A 6 1.73 -2.05 51.55
N PRO A 7 2.54 -1.76 50.50
CA PRO A 7 2.40 -2.40 49.22
C PRO A 7 2.69 -3.90 49.35
N SER A 8 2.17 -4.69 48.41
CA SER A 8 2.57 -6.10 48.28
C SER A 8 4.07 -6.17 47.96
N GLY A 9 4.83 -6.87 48.81
CA GLY A 9 6.28 -6.98 48.65
C GLY A 9 6.94 -7.62 49.86
N ALA A 10 8.26 -7.48 49.94
CA ALA A 10 9.09 -8.13 50.96
C ALA A 10 8.77 -7.72 52.41
N TYR A 11 8.11 -6.57 52.59
CA TYR A 11 7.69 -6.03 53.89
C TYR A 11 6.24 -6.37 54.26
N SER A 12 5.49 -7.08 53.40
CA SER A 12 4.03 -7.26 53.55
C SER A 12 3.62 -7.98 54.84
N ASN A 13 4.44 -8.92 55.32
CA ASN A 13 4.28 -9.63 56.60
C ASN A 13 4.49 -8.73 57.83
N LEU A 14 5.07 -7.54 57.67
CA LEU A 14 5.37 -6.60 58.75
C LEU A 14 4.29 -5.52 58.94
N GLN A 15 3.11 -5.63 58.31
CA GLN A 15 2.01 -4.64 58.45
C GLN A 15 1.60 -4.38 59.92
N TYR A 16 1.77 -5.36 60.82
CA TYR A 16 1.47 -5.20 62.25
C TYR A 16 2.31 -4.08 62.89
N THR A 17 3.53 -3.84 62.39
CA THR A 17 4.47 -2.81 62.87
C THR A 17 4.01 -1.38 62.50
N LEU A 18 3.19 -1.23 61.45
CA LEU A 18 2.51 0.03 61.13
C LEU A 18 1.20 0.17 61.92
N SER A 19 0.56 -0.96 62.22
CA SER A 19 -0.76 -1.00 62.84
C SER A 19 -0.74 -0.68 64.34
N SER A 20 0.35 -0.96 65.04
CA SER A 20 0.51 -0.62 66.46
C SER A 20 1.98 -0.48 66.84
N THR A 21 2.24 -0.02 68.07
CA THR A 21 3.57 0.08 68.69
C THR A 21 3.74 -0.88 69.87
N PHE A 22 2.80 -1.81 70.07
CA PHE A 22 2.75 -2.70 71.23
C PHE A 22 3.70 -3.89 71.13
N HIS A 23 4.24 -4.17 69.95
CA HIS A 23 5.21 -5.24 69.80
C HIS A 23 6.55 -4.86 70.44
N THR A 24 7.26 -5.89 70.88
CA THR A 24 8.59 -5.76 71.51
C THR A 24 9.69 -6.20 70.55
N GLN A 25 10.92 -5.73 70.77
CA GLN A 25 12.08 -6.16 69.97
C GLN A 25 12.27 -7.68 70.03
N ASN A 26 12.07 -8.29 71.21
CA ASN A 26 12.14 -9.75 71.37
C ASN A 26 11.12 -10.49 70.52
N GLN A 27 9.91 -9.94 70.34
CA GLN A 27 8.91 -10.53 69.45
C GLN A 27 9.34 -10.45 67.99
N VAL A 28 9.93 -9.32 67.56
CA VAL A 28 10.47 -9.17 66.20
C VAL A 28 11.57 -10.20 65.95
N MET A 29 12.52 -10.34 66.88
CA MET A 29 13.61 -11.32 66.79
C MET A 29 13.11 -12.77 66.80
N ALA A 30 12.05 -13.07 67.56
CA ALA A 30 11.44 -14.42 67.58
C ALA A 30 10.76 -14.78 66.24
N THR A 31 10.34 -13.79 65.45
CA THR A 31 9.69 -13.96 64.14
C THR A 31 10.64 -13.91 62.95
N GLN A 32 11.96 -14.00 63.16
CA GLN A 32 12.95 -14.01 62.06
C GLN A 32 12.70 -15.13 61.03
N ALA A 33 12.07 -16.24 61.44
CA ALA A 33 11.68 -17.31 60.51
C ALA A 33 10.65 -16.86 59.47
N ASP A 34 9.88 -15.81 59.77
CA ASP A 34 8.90 -15.23 58.86
C ASP A 34 9.53 -14.21 57.88
N CYS A 35 10.83 -13.92 58.01
CA CYS A 35 11.54 -12.97 57.15
C CYS A 35 11.47 -13.38 55.68
N ASP A 36 11.08 -12.44 54.81
CA ASP A 36 11.11 -12.64 53.38
C ASP A 36 12.56 -12.85 52.91
N LYS A 37 12.76 -13.71 51.90
CA LYS A 37 14.07 -14.07 51.38
C LYS A 37 14.81 -12.90 50.72
N ILE A 38 14.09 -11.85 50.32
CA ILE A 38 14.65 -10.65 49.70
C ILE A 38 15.33 -9.77 50.75
N LEU A 39 14.83 -9.76 52.00
CA LEU A 39 15.36 -8.93 53.07
C LEU A 39 16.51 -9.61 53.78
N SER A 40 17.51 -8.82 54.18
CA SER A 40 18.50 -9.30 55.15
C SER A 40 17.86 -9.39 56.53
N LEU A 41 18.32 -10.33 57.37
CA LEU A 41 17.85 -10.43 58.76
C LEU A 41 18.05 -9.11 59.53
N HIS A 42 19.15 -8.41 59.26
CA HIS A 42 19.44 -7.12 59.88
C HIS A 42 18.44 -6.02 59.46
N GLU A 43 18.04 -6.00 58.18
CA GLU A 43 17.03 -5.07 57.65
C GLU A 43 15.64 -5.39 58.22
N PHE A 44 15.27 -6.67 58.28
CA PHE A 44 14.04 -7.15 58.90
C PHE A 44 13.93 -6.73 60.38
N GLU A 45 15.00 -6.95 61.15
CA GLU A 45 15.07 -6.52 62.55
C GLU A 45 15.00 -5.01 62.69
N ALA A 46 15.79 -4.27 61.90
CA ALA A 46 15.81 -2.80 61.95
C ALA A 46 14.43 -2.20 61.63
N TYR A 47 13.73 -2.77 60.65
CA TYR A 47 12.38 -2.37 60.27
C TYR A 47 11.38 -2.66 61.40
N GLY A 48 11.30 -3.93 61.84
CA GLY A 48 10.35 -4.33 62.86
C GLY A 48 10.57 -3.62 64.20
N CYS A 49 11.83 -3.37 64.57
CA CYS A 49 12.19 -2.72 65.83
C CYS A 49 11.99 -1.21 65.81
N LEU A 50 11.85 -0.55 64.65
CA LEU A 50 11.76 0.92 64.57
C LEU A 50 10.60 1.46 65.40
N ARG A 51 9.43 0.80 65.31
CA ARG A 51 8.21 1.18 66.04
C ARG A 51 7.90 0.28 67.25
N SER A 52 8.86 -0.52 67.69
CA SER A 52 8.73 -1.33 68.91
C SER A 52 8.81 -0.42 70.15
N GLY A 53 7.65 -0.10 70.72
CA GLY A 53 7.53 0.79 71.88
C GLY A 53 7.31 2.25 71.48
N GLU A 54 6.24 2.82 72.02
CA GLU A 54 5.73 4.15 71.64
C GLU A 54 6.73 5.30 71.90
N GLN A 55 7.42 5.28 73.04
CA GLN A 55 8.36 6.33 73.46
C GLN A 55 9.70 6.28 72.70
N LEU A 56 10.05 5.12 72.14
CA LEU A 56 11.35 4.90 71.49
C LEU A 56 11.34 5.23 70.00
N GLN A 57 10.17 5.50 69.42
CA GLN A 57 10.01 5.69 67.98
C GLN A 57 10.97 6.75 67.42
N TRP A 58 11.02 7.95 68.01
CA TRP A 58 11.87 9.04 67.51
C TRP A 58 13.37 8.77 67.69
N TYR A 59 13.78 8.14 68.79
CA TYR A 59 15.17 7.72 68.97
C TYR A 59 15.57 6.65 67.96
N ASN A 60 14.66 5.71 67.67
CA ASN A 60 14.87 4.71 66.62
C ASN A 60 14.89 5.32 65.22
N VAL A 61 14.08 6.35 64.95
CA VAL A 61 14.13 7.11 63.68
C VAL A 61 15.50 7.78 63.54
N VAL A 62 15.96 8.52 64.54
CA VAL A 62 17.30 9.16 64.52
C VAL A 62 18.41 8.12 64.34
N ARG A 63 18.35 7.00 65.08
CA ARG A 63 19.32 5.90 64.95
C ARG A 63 19.33 5.31 63.54
N ASN A 64 18.17 5.08 62.93
CA ASN A 64 18.08 4.51 61.58
C ASN A 64 18.46 5.53 60.50
N LEU A 65 18.19 6.82 60.70
CA LEU A 65 18.71 7.88 59.83
C LEU A 65 20.25 7.91 59.88
N ALA A 66 20.86 7.73 61.05
CA ALA A 66 22.32 7.68 61.19
C ALA A 66 22.93 6.34 60.71
N SER A 67 22.13 5.29 60.60
CA SER A 67 22.57 3.95 60.19
C SER A 67 22.37 3.71 58.68
N SER A 68 23.02 2.67 58.15
CA SER A 68 22.74 2.10 56.83
C SER A 68 21.87 0.83 56.90
N ALA A 69 21.23 0.58 58.04
CA ALA A 69 20.43 -0.62 58.29
C ALA A 69 19.17 -0.71 57.42
N LEU A 70 18.58 0.43 57.06
CA LEU A 70 17.37 0.54 56.25
C LEU A 70 17.65 1.43 55.05
N SER A 71 17.22 0.99 53.86
CA SER A 71 17.21 1.85 52.68
C SER A 71 16.12 2.91 52.82
N LEU A 72 16.50 4.18 52.97
CA LEU A 72 15.55 5.29 53.08
C LEU A 72 14.87 5.61 51.75
N ASN A 73 15.35 5.04 50.64
CA ASN A 73 14.74 5.17 49.33
C ASN A 73 13.66 4.12 49.05
N GLU A 74 13.41 3.21 49.98
CA GLU A 74 12.40 2.16 49.86
C GLU A 74 11.03 2.63 50.39
N GLU A 75 9.97 2.48 49.61
CA GLU A 75 8.63 3.03 49.92
C GLU A 75 8.04 2.46 51.22
N SER A 76 8.29 1.18 51.49
CA SER A 76 7.84 0.51 52.72
C SER A 76 8.52 1.10 53.96
N VAL A 77 9.79 1.49 53.85
CA VAL A 77 10.57 2.12 54.94
C VAL A 77 10.10 3.55 55.16
N VAL A 78 9.90 4.33 54.08
CA VAL A 78 9.34 5.69 54.17
C VAL A 78 7.96 5.67 54.82
N SER A 79 7.11 4.70 54.46
CA SER A 79 5.78 4.52 55.04
C SER A 79 5.84 4.27 56.56
N LEU A 80 6.77 3.44 57.02
CA LEU A 80 6.96 3.15 58.43
C LEU A 80 7.38 4.39 59.23
N ILE A 81 8.35 5.15 58.71
CA ILE A 81 8.84 6.35 59.39
C ILE A 81 7.78 7.46 59.36
N LYS A 82 7.07 7.63 58.24
CA LYS A 82 5.93 8.57 58.17
C LYS A 82 4.82 8.21 59.14
N GLN A 83 4.51 6.92 59.29
CA GLN A 83 3.56 6.45 60.30
C GLN A 83 4.01 6.85 61.71
N ALA A 84 5.29 6.64 62.06
CA ALA A 84 5.83 7.08 63.35
C ALA A 84 5.79 8.60 63.53
N ALA A 85 6.03 9.36 62.46
CA ALA A 85 6.06 10.81 62.48
C ALA A 85 4.66 11.46 62.58
N TRP A 86 3.62 10.78 62.09
CA TRP A 86 2.25 11.30 61.99
C TRP A 86 1.26 10.69 63.00
N GLU A 87 1.61 9.55 63.60
CA GLU A 87 0.79 8.92 64.63
C GLU A 87 0.64 9.82 65.86
N LEU A 88 -0.61 10.03 66.27
CA LEU A 88 -0.95 10.93 67.38
C LEU A 88 -0.46 10.43 68.75
N GLY A 89 -0.44 9.11 68.97
CA GLY A 89 -0.03 8.49 70.24
C GLY A 89 -1.05 8.59 71.39
N THR A 90 -0.69 7.95 72.50
CA THR A 90 -1.37 7.89 73.79
C THR A 90 -1.32 9.25 74.50
N PRO A 91 -2.43 9.74 75.09
CA PRO A 91 -2.43 10.98 75.85
C PRO A 91 -1.45 10.96 77.05
N SER A 92 -0.58 11.97 77.18
CA SER A 92 0.41 12.10 78.28
C SER A 92 0.27 13.37 79.12
N GLY A 93 -0.83 14.12 78.97
CA GLY A 93 -1.01 15.46 79.57
C GLY A 93 -0.25 16.59 78.85
N SER A 94 0.74 16.26 78.02
CA SER A 94 1.42 17.16 77.08
C SER A 94 0.71 17.20 75.73
N VAL A 95 0.77 18.33 75.02
CA VAL A 95 0.26 18.47 73.65
C VAL A 95 0.98 17.51 72.69
N ARG A 96 2.22 17.12 73.02
CA ARG A 96 3.06 16.19 72.25
C ARG A 96 2.69 14.72 72.43
N ARG A 97 1.90 14.38 73.45
CA ARG A 97 1.52 13.00 73.78
C ARG A 97 2.75 12.11 74.03
N VAL A 98 2.54 10.82 74.29
CA VAL A 98 3.65 9.89 74.57
C VAL A 98 4.55 9.73 73.33
N THR A 99 3.98 9.57 72.14
CA THR A 99 4.74 9.37 70.90
C THR A 99 5.76 10.46 70.60
N HIS A 100 5.44 11.74 70.78
CA HIS A 100 6.36 12.84 70.42
C HIS A 100 7.12 13.44 71.61
N GLN A 101 7.15 12.75 72.74
CA GLN A 101 7.78 13.23 73.97
C GLN A 101 9.28 13.55 73.79
N ALA A 102 9.97 12.90 72.86
CA ALA A 102 11.38 13.20 72.54
C ALA A 102 11.63 14.69 72.20
N PHE A 103 10.64 15.41 71.65
CA PHE A 103 10.75 16.85 71.34
C PHE A 103 10.58 17.77 72.55
N GLU A 104 10.34 17.22 73.75
CA GLU A 104 10.42 17.99 75.00
C GLU A 104 11.89 18.24 75.41
N ASP A 105 12.81 17.38 74.98
CA ASP A 105 14.24 17.62 75.11
C ASP A 105 14.67 18.73 74.14
N ARG A 106 15.26 19.80 74.70
CA ARG A 106 15.68 20.99 73.94
C ARG A 106 16.73 20.66 72.88
N GLY A 107 17.57 19.64 73.09
CA GLY A 107 18.62 19.27 72.14
C GLY A 107 18.14 18.38 71.00
N PHE A 108 17.01 17.69 71.17
CA PHE A 108 16.58 16.65 70.24
C PHE A 108 16.23 17.20 68.85
N GLY A 109 15.48 18.31 68.80
CA GLY A 109 15.10 18.95 67.55
C GLY A 109 16.31 19.40 66.72
N ASP A 110 17.32 19.97 67.38
CA ASP A 110 18.55 20.42 66.71
C ASP A 110 19.37 19.23 66.20
N CYS A 111 19.47 18.17 67.00
CA CYS A 111 20.14 16.95 66.61
C CYS A 111 19.49 16.33 65.36
N LEU A 112 18.16 16.22 65.36
CA LEU A 112 17.42 15.69 64.21
C LEU A 112 17.59 16.60 62.98
N LEU A 113 17.46 17.92 63.13
CA LEU A 113 17.62 18.84 62.00
C LEU A 113 19.01 18.75 61.37
N ASN A 114 20.07 18.72 62.18
CA ASN A 114 21.45 18.59 61.68
C ASN A 114 21.64 17.27 60.92
N LEU A 115 21.07 16.16 61.42
CA LEU A 115 21.13 14.86 60.74
C LEU A 115 20.38 14.89 59.39
N LEU A 116 19.24 15.58 59.31
CA LEU A 116 18.50 15.77 58.06
C LEU A 116 19.28 16.63 57.06
N GLU A 117 19.97 17.67 57.52
CA GLU A 117 20.88 18.49 56.70
C GLU A 117 22.03 17.67 56.11
N GLU A 118 22.71 16.86 56.94
CA GLU A 118 23.77 15.94 56.48
C GLU A 118 23.27 14.97 55.42
N LYS A 119 22.07 14.42 55.61
CA LYS A 119 21.45 13.51 54.63
C LYS A 119 21.06 14.21 53.34
N LEU A 120 20.47 15.41 53.42
CA LEU A 120 20.15 16.22 52.24
C LEU A 120 21.42 16.47 51.41
N MET A 121 22.53 16.81 52.06
CA MET A 121 23.81 17.06 51.39
C MET A 121 24.40 15.81 50.74
N THR A 122 24.12 14.63 51.29
CA THR A 122 24.54 13.34 50.72
C THR A 122 23.77 13.03 49.45
N ILE A 123 22.46 13.29 49.43
CA ILE A 123 21.60 12.92 48.30
C ILE A 123 21.48 14.01 47.22
N LYS A 124 21.85 15.27 47.48
CA LYS A 124 21.55 16.42 46.61
C LYS A 124 21.95 16.32 45.13
N LYS A 125 22.81 15.38 44.73
CA LYS A 125 23.21 15.13 43.33
C LYS A 125 22.61 13.84 42.74
N ASN A 126 21.71 13.19 43.48
CA ASN A 126 21.12 11.91 43.13
C ASN A 126 19.60 12.02 43.25
N TRP A 127 18.96 12.48 42.18
CA TRP A 127 17.50 12.61 42.11
C TRP A 127 16.77 11.27 42.29
N ASN A 128 17.45 10.12 42.14
CA ASN A 128 16.84 8.82 42.38
C ASN A 128 16.47 8.61 43.85
N GLU A 129 17.07 9.37 44.78
CA GLU A 129 16.79 9.38 46.22
C GLU A 129 15.54 10.21 46.60
N HIS A 130 14.56 10.30 45.70
CA HIS A 130 13.34 11.09 45.90
C HIS A 130 12.48 10.60 47.06
N CYS A 131 12.48 9.31 47.39
CA CYS A 131 11.77 8.78 48.57
C CYS A 131 12.47 9.23 49.87
N THR A 132 13.81 9.19 49.90
CA THR A 132 14.60 9.76 51.00
C THR A 132 14.36 11.26 51.14
N PHE A 133 14.30 11.99 50.03
CA PHE A 133 14.03 13.44 50.03
C PHE A 133 12.65 13.80 50.58
N ASP A 134 11.61 13.05 50.20
CA ASP A 134 10.25 13.17 50.76
C ASP A 134 10.25 12.98 52.29
N LEU A 135 11.02 12.00 52.78
CA LEU A 135 11.18 11.77 54.21
C LEU A 135 11.88 12.94 54.91
N ILE A 136 12.96 13.46 54.32
CA ILE A 136 13.72 14.61 54.84
C ILE A 136 12.81 15.83 55.03
N VAL A 137 12.00 16.17 54.01
CA VAL A 137 11.05 17.27 54.09
C VAL A 137 9.97 17.00 55.14
N THR A 138 9.42 15.77 55.17
CA THR A 138 8.38 15.40 56.14
C THR A 138 8.86 15.53 57.58
N LEU A 139 10.08 15.04 57.88
CA LEU A 139 10.65 15.11 59.22
C LEU A 139 11.06 16.54 59.58
N GLY A 140 11.56 17.34 58.63
CA GLY A 140 11.84 18.77 58.85
C GLY A 140 10.60 19.57 59.23
N LEU A 141 9.47 19.33 58.56
CA LEU A 141 8.18 19.93 58.91
C LEU A 141 7.71 19.48 60.31
N ARG A 142 8.02 18.25 60.71
CA ARG A 142 7.70 17.75 62.06
C ARG A 142 8.58 18.37 63.13
N VAL A 143 9.87 18.60 62.87
CA VAL A 143 10.74 19.39 63.76
C VAL A 143 10.13 20.77 63.98
N LEU A 144 9.71 21.45 62.90
CA LEU A 144 9.08 22.76 63.01
C LEU A 144 7.79 22.75 63.85
N ALA A 145 6.95 21.73 63.66
CA ALA A 145 5.66 21.63 64.33
C ALA A 145 5.76 21.20 65.81
N LEU A 146 6.78 20.41 66.17
CA LEU A 146 6.87 19.77 67.50
C LEU A 146 7.89 20.41 68.44
N SER A 147 8.92 21.09 67.94
CA SER A 147 9.98 21.65 68.78
C SER A 147 9.54 22.85 69.63
N SER A 148 9.99 22.91 70.89
CA SER A 148 9.80 24.08 71.76
C SER A 148 10.96 25.07 71.62
N GLY A 149 10.99 25.84 70.53
CA GLY A 149 11.93 26.96 70.35
C GLY A 149 13.38 26.62 70.01
N SER A 150 13.79 25.35 70.04
CA SER A 150 15.09 24.87 69.54
C SER A 150 14.86 23.63 68.66
N PRO A 151 15.22 23.65 67.35
CA PRO A 151 15.80 24.75 66.59
C PRO A 151 14.85 25.95 66.46
N SER A 152 15.39 27.14 66.19
CA SER A 152 14.55 28.30 65.89
C SER A 152 13.77 28.10 64.59
N VAL A 153 12.62 28.77 64.47
CA VAL A 153 11.80 28.74 63.25
C VAL A 153 12.61 29.17 62.02
N GLU A 154 13.51 30.14 62.20
CA GLU A 154 14.39 30.64 61.14
C GLU A 154 15.38 29.57 60.66
N LYS A 155 15.96 28.78 61.58
CA LYS A 155 16.88 27.69 61.23
C LYS A 155 16.16 26.62 60.42
N VAL A 156 14.94 26.23 60.83
CA VAL A 156 14.15 25.25 60.06
C VAL A 156 13.68 25.82 58.72
N ALA A 157 13.30 27.10 58.67
CA ALA A 157 12.92 27.76 57.42
C ALA A 157 14.08 27.77 56.41
N GLU A 158 15.31 28.01 56.88
CA GLU A 158 16.50 27.96 56.03
C GLU A 158 16.78 26.55 55.49
N PHE A 159 16.66 25.54 56.34
CA PHE A 159 16.72 24.14 55.91
C PHE A 159 15.66 23.80 54.83
N LEU A 160 14.41 24.26 55.01
CA LEU A 160 13.36 24.06 54.00
C LEU A 160 13.67 24.80 52.68
N ARG A 161 14.34 25.96 52.73
CA ARG A 161 14.82 26.66 51.52
C ARG A 161 15.91 25.87 50.81
N GLN A 162 16.84 25.25 51.54
CA GLN A 162 17.82 24.33 50.95
C GLN A 162 17.13 23.14 50.26
N CYS A 163 16.12 22.55 50.90
CA CYS A 163 15.30 21.50 50.28
C CYS A 163 14.66 21.97 48.97
N ARG A 164 14.07 23.17 48.95
CA ARG A 164 13.48 23.74 47.72
C ARG A 164 14.50 23.92 46.61
N GLN A 165 15.70 24.38 46.94
CA GLN A 165 16.77 24.55 45.97
C GLN A 165 17.16 23.21 45.35
N VAL A 166 17.39 22.18 46.17
CA VAL A 166 17.69 20.83 45.69
C VAL A 166 16.57 20.29 44.78
N ALA A 167 15.30 20.51 45.16
CA ALA A 167 14.17 20.10 44.33
C ALA A 167 14.14 20.82 42.96
N MET A 168 14.47 22.12 42.93
CA MET A 168 14.54 22.89 41.68
C MET A 168 15.70 22.42 40.82
N ASP A 169 16.87 22.21 41.41
CA ASP A 169 18.06 21.70 40.71
C ASP A 169 17.77 20.32 40.09
N TRP A 170 17.11 19.42 40.84
CA TRP A 170 16.68 18.12 40.32
C TRP A 170 15.65 18.26 39.19
N CYS A 171 14.67 19.15 39.32
CA CYS A 171 13.70 19.39 38.24
C CYS A 171 14.36 19.95 36.98
N ASP A 172 15.35 20.84 37.13
CA ASP A 172 16.08 21.43 36.01
C ASP A 172 17.03 20.39 35.36
N GLU A 173 17.70 19.52 36.13
CA GLU A 173 18.50 18.39 35.63
C GLU A 173 17.64 17.37 34.88
N LEU A 174 16.47 17.03 35.42
CA LEU A 174 15.51 16.12 34.79
C LEU A 174 14.90 16.72 33.53
N ASN A 175 14.63 18.04 33.50
CA ASN A 175 14.16 18.74 32.31
C ASN A 175 15.28 18.91 31.26
N GLY A 176 16.54 19.08 31.66
CA GLY A 176 17.69 19.15 30.74
C GLY A 176 18.05 17.79 30.12
N SER A 177 17.77 16.70 30.83
CA SER A 177 18.03 15.32 30.37
C SER A 177 17.01 14.80 29.35
N TYR A 178 15.94 15.55 29.04
CA TYR A 178 14.98 15.24 27.97
C TYR A 178 15.66 15.03 26.60
N CYS A 179 16.83 15.63 26.39
CA CYS A 179 17.50 15.71 25.09
C CYS A 179 18.26 14.45 24.61
N TYR A 180 18.30 13.32 25.32
CA TYR A 180 19.27 12.25 24.97
C TYR A 180 18.87 10.77 24.98
N ASP A 181 17.74 10.31 25.53
CA ASP A 181 17.49 8.86 25.58
C ASP A 181 16.38 8.34 24.65
N GLU A 182 16.81 7.43 23.78
CA GLU A 182 16.02 6.70 22.81
C GLU A 182 15.06 5.71 23.49
N GLY A 183 13.76 5.83 23.20
CA GLY A 183 12.92 4.66 22.97
C GLY A 183 12.31 3.91 24.17
N ASN A 184 12.56 4.26 25.43
CA ASN A 184 11.81 3.73 26.57
C ASN A 184 11.86 4.71 27.76
N GLU A 185 10.77 4.79 28.55
CA GLU A 185 10.65 5.51 29.84
C GLU A 185 10.14 6.98 29.89
N CYS A 186 9.50 7.52 28.85
CA CYS A 186 8.89 8.86 28.94
C CYS A 186 7.86 9.02 30.11
N GLY A 187 7.19 7.93 30.53
CA GLY A 187 6.27 7.94 31.67
C GLY A 187 6.93 7.91 33.06
N GLY A 188 8.14 7.35 33.19
CA GLY A 188 8.84 7.24 34.47
C GLY A 188 9.40 8.57 34.93
N GLN A 189 10.07 9.29 34.03
CA GLN A 189 10.67 10.60 34.28
C GLN A 189 9.62 11.68 34.55
N GLN A 190 8.51 11.68 33.80
CA GLN A 190 7.36 12.56 34.06
C GLN A 190 6.75 12.32 35.45
N GLY A 191 6.58 11.05 35.83
CA GLY A 191 6.10 10.68 37.17
C GLY A 191 7.03 11.15 38.29
N LEU A 192 8.35 11.10 38.06
CA LEU A 192 9.35 11.56 39.01
C LEU A 192 9.34 13.10 39.18
N ILE A 193 9.23 13.86 38.08
CA ILE A 193 9.10 15.33 38.14
C ILE A 193 7.87 15.72 38.97
N LEU A 194 6.74 15.04 38.77
CA LEU A 194 5.53 15.27 39.56
C LEU A 194 5.76 15.02 41.05
N GLN A 195 6.49 13.96 41.40
CA GLN A 195 6.79 13.65 42.79
C GLN A 195 7.72 14.71 43.42
N ILE A 196 8.82 15.06 42.76
CA ILE A 196 9.79 16.06 43.28
C ILE A 196 9.13 17.44 43.41
N ALA A 197 8.36 17.87 42.42
CA ALA A 197 7.63 19.13 42.47
C ALA A 197 6.58 19.13 43.59
N SER A 198 5.92 17.99 43.84
CA SER A 198 4.99 17.83 44.97
C SER A 198 5.72 17.88 46.32
N ILE A 199 6.90 17.29 46.45
CA ILE A 199 7.72 17.35 47.68
C ILE A 199 8.18 18.79 47.93
N CYS A 200 8.58 19.51 46.87
CA CYS A 200 8.89 20.94 46.96
C CYS A 200 7.68 21.74 47.47
N GLN A 201 6.48 21.46 46.94
CA GLN A 201 5.24 22.10 47.40
C GLN A 201 4.91 21.75 48.86
N ALA A 202 5.20 20.52 49.30
CA ALA A 202 5.02 20.09 50.69
C ALA A 202 5.82 20.94 51.70
N THR A 203 6.94 21.55 51.30
CA THR A 203 7.70 22.46 52.19
C THR A 203 6.92 23.71 52.65
N TYR A 204 5.75 23.98 52.06
CA TYR A 204 4.85 25.07 52.44
C TYR A 204 3.66 24.58 53.29
N ASP A 205 3.57 23.29 53.59
CA ASP A 205 2.48 22.69 54.39
C ASP A 205 2.67 22.95 55.89
N VAL A 206 2.49 24.21 56.28
CA VAL A 206 2.65 24.68 57.66
C VAL A 206 1.46 25.51 58.09
N GLU A 207 1.33 25.72 59.40
CA GLU A 207 0.29 26.60 59.94
C GLU A 207 0.39 28.02 59.35
N PRO A 208 -0.75 28.71 59.13
CA PRO A 208 -0.76 30.03 58.48
C PRO A 208 0.15 31.08 59.13
N ILE A 209 0.38 30.98 60.45
CA ILE A 209 1.25 31.90 61.20
C ILE A 209 2.72 31.67 60.81
N LEU A 210 3.14 30.42 60.66
CA LEU A 210 4.49 30.03 60.28
C LEU A 210 4.74 30.21 58.78
N LEU A 211 3.69 30.12 57.95
CA LEU A 211 3.80 30.30 56.50
C LEU A 211 4.42 31.65 56.13
N ARG A 212 4.16 32.70 56.92
CA ARG A 212 4.75 34.04 56.72
C ARG A 212 6.27 34.07 56.87
N ARG A 213 6.83 33.20 57.72
CA ARG A 213 8.29 33.07 57.93
C ARG A 213 8.94 32.16 56.89
N ILE A 214 8.18 31.18 56.42
CA ILE A 214 8.65 30.20 55.44
C ILE A 214 8.57 30.74 54.01
N MET A 215 7.63 31.64 53.71
CA MET A 215 7.46 32.31 52.43
C MET A 215 7.64 33.82 52.61
N GLU A 216 8.89 34.26 52.62
CA GLU A 216 9.28 35.65 52.92
C GLU A 216 10.12 36.28 51.81
N THR A 217 10.81 35.48 51.01
CA THR A 217 11.75 35.96 49.98
C THR A 217 11.20 35.82 48.55
N PRO A 218 11.74 36.57 47.57
CA PRO A 218 11.42 36.37 46.15
C PRO A 218 11.72 34.94 45.68
N ARG A 219 12.75 34.30 46.25
CA ARG A 219 13.11 32.91 45.92
C ARG A 219 12.05 31.92 46.40
N ASP A 220 11.40 32.19 47.53
CA ASP A 220 10.29 31.37 48.02
C ASP A 220 9.07 31.45 47.08
N VAL A 221 8.81 32.63 46.51
CA VAL A 221 7.76 32.82 45.48
C VAL A 221 8.12 32.10 44.19
N PHE A 222 9.38 32.21 43.76
CA PHE A 222 9.91 31.49 42.59
C PHE A 222 9.70 29.98 42.72
N CYS A 223 10.15 29.37 43.82
CA CYS A 223 10.05 27.93 44.00
C CYS A 223 8.59 27.46 44.02
N PHE A 224 7.71 28.19 44.70
CA PHE A 224 6.28 27.87 44.74
C PHE A 224 5.61 27.96 43.37
N ALA A 225 5.86 29.06 42.63
CA ALA A 225 5.29 29.26 41.32
C ALA A 225 5.80 28.21 40.33
N ARG A 226 7.12 27.96 40.33
CA ARG A 226 7.75 26.99 39.42
C ARG A 226 7.29 25.56 39.69
N CYS A 227 7.22 25.11 40.95
CA CYS A 227 6.70 23.76 41.23
C CYS A 227 5.21 23.65 40.86
N SER A 228 4.42 24.72 41.02
CA SER A 228 3.01 24.73 40.61
C SER A 228 2.86 24.61 39.08
N ILE A 229 3.68 25.32 38.30
CA ILE A 229 3.73 25.21 36.84
C ILE A 229 4.15 23.80 36.42
N LEU A 230 5.24 23.27 36.99
CA LEU A 230 5.74 21.92 36.69
C LEU A 230 4.68 20.85 36.99
N LEU A 231 3.97 20.97 38.11
CA LEU A 231 2.88 20.07 38.46
C LEU A 231 1.76 20.15 37.41
N PHE A 232 1.34 21.35 36.99
CA PHE A 232 0.28 21.50 36.00
C PHE A 232 0.67 20.92 34.62
N GLU A 233 1.86 21.28 34.13
CA GLU A 233 2.35 20.86 32.81
C GLU A 233 2.55 19.34 32.71
N ASN A 234 3.08 18.73 33.78
CA ASN A 234 3.35 17.30 33.82
C ASN A 234 2.13 16.46 34.30
N SER A 235 1.04 17.07 34.79
CA SER A 235 -0.13 16.30 35.25
C SER A 235 -1.00 15.85 34.08
N PRO A 236 -1.23 14.54 33.86
CA PRO A 236 -2.05 14.09 32.75
C PRO A 236 -3.50 14.57 32.89
N PRO A 237 -4.22 14.73 31.77
CA PRO A 237 -5.61 15.18 31.78
C PRO A 237 -6.56 14.16 32.41
N GLU A 238 -6.15 12.89 32.33
CA GLU A 238 -6.89 11.72 32.76
C GLU A 238 -6.28 11.20 34.07
N THR A 239 -6.81 11.64 35.21
CA THR A 239 -6.28 11.32 36.55
C THR A 239 -6.44 9.85 36.96
N TYR A 240 -7.29 9.07 36.28
CA TYR A 240 -7.52 7.65 36.59
C TYR A 240 -6.36 6.73 36.20
N ARG A 241 -5.47 7.17 35.31
CA ARG A 241 -4.29 6.38 34.89
C ARG A 241 -3.07 6.57 35.79
N LEU A 242 -3.15 7.52 36.73
CA LEU A 242 -2.06 7.80 37.67
C LEU A 242 -2.03 6.72 38.76
N SER A 243 -0.82 6.42 39.24
CA SER A 243 -0.70 5.59 40.44
C SER A 243 -1.38 6.27 41.63
N PRO A 244 -1.93 5.52 42.60
CA PRO A 244 -2.56 6.08 43.79
C PRO A 244 -1.67 7.09 44.53
N ARG A 245 -0.35 6.83 44.54
CA ARG A 245 0.66 7.69 45.14
C ARG A 245 0.76 9.05 44.45
N ILE A 246 0.89 9.08 43.11
CA ILE A 246 0.97 10.35 42.37
C ILE A 246 -0.34 11.13 42.52
N LYS A 247 -1.49 10.43 42.54
CA LYS A 247 -2.79 11.05 42.79
C LYS A 247 -2.83 11.75 44.15
N LEU A 248 -2.39 11.07 45.22
CA LEU A 248 -2.29 11.65 46.56
C LEU A 248 -1.33 12.85 46.62
N CYS A 249 -0.20 12.79 45.90
CA CYS A 249 0.73 13.92 45.78
C CYS A 249 0.04 15.15 45.16
N LEU A 250 -0.70 14.97 44.06
CA LEU A 250 -1.42 16.05 43.38
C LEU A 250 -2.54 16.63 44.26
N GLU A 251 -3.34 15.79 44.91
CA GLU A 251 -4.41 16.23 45.83
C GLU A 251 -3.83 17.01 47.02
N ASN A 252 -2.70 16.57 47.58
CA ASN A 252 -2.01 17.29 48.65
C ASN A 252 -1.44 18.63 48.16
N ALA A 253 -0.85 18.66 46.97
CA ALA A 253 -0.35 19.88 46.35
C ALA A 253 -1.48 20.91 46.14
N GLU A 254 -2.66 20.49 45.66
CA GLU A 254 -3.85 21.33 45.56
C GLU A 254 -4.32 21.85 46.91
N ARG A 255 -4.36 21.00 47.94
CA ARG A 255 -4.69 21.39 49.31
C ARG A 255 -3.73 22.47 49.82
N ILE A 256 -2.42 22.28 49.64
CA ILE A 256 -1.39 23.24 50.07
C ILE A 256 -1.58 24.57 49.34
N ARG A 257 -1.78 24.57 48.01
CA ARG A 257 -2.05 25.81 47.25
C ARG A 257 -3.28 26.55 47.75
N SER A 258 -4.34 25.82 48.07
CA SER A 258 -5.56 26.39 48.64
C SER A 258 -5.32 27.02 50.02
N LEU A 259 -4.61 26.33 50.92
CA LEU A 259 -4.29 26.84 52.26
C LEU A 259 -3.30 28.01 52.23
N SER A 260 -2.38 28.03 51.27
CA SER A 260 -1.41 29.11 51.08
C SER A 260 -1.94 30.32 50.30
N ARG A 261 -3.20 30.29 49.83
CA ARG A 261 -3.80 31.33 48.95
C ARG A 261 -3.55 32.76 49.43
N SER A 262 -3.86 33.06 50.69
CA SER A 262 -3.79 34.43 51.23
C SER A 262 -2.36 34.96 51.25
N GLN A 263 -1.41 34.13 51.69
CA GLN A 263 0.01 34.50 51.71
C GLN A 263 0.57 34.59 50.29
N MET A 264 0.18 33.67 49.39
CA MET A 264 0.63 33.65 48.00
C MET A 264 0.26 34.94 47.26
N VAL A 265 -1.00 35.39 47.35
CA VAL A 265 -1.43 36.64 46.70
C VAL A 265 -0.65 37.84 47.23
N CYS A 266 -0.48 37.94 48.55
CA CYS A 266 0.30 39.01 49.18
C CYS A 266 1.75 39.03 48.67
N MET A 267 2.39 37.85 48.62
CA MET A 267 3.77 37.69 48.23
C MET A 267 4.00 37.89 46.72
N LEU A 268 3.07 37.46 45.87
CA LEU A 268 3.11 37.70 44.43
C LEU A 268 3.03 39.20 44.10
N MET A 269 2.17 39.94 44.81
CA MET A 269 2.04 41.39 44.60
C MET A 269 3.27 42.15 45.13
N LYS A 270 3.89 41.66 46.21
CA LYS A 270 5.08 42.28 46.82
C LYS A 270 6.38 41.96 46.07
N TYR A 271 6.55 40.73 45.59
CA TYR A 271 7.79 40.23 44.97
C TYR A 271 7.52 39.60 43.59
N GLN A 272 7.05 40.44 42.66
CA GLN A 272 6.71 40.05 41.29
C GLN A 272 7.88 39.41 40.52
N SER A 273 9.12 39.76 40.87
CA SER A 273 10.33 39.17 40.27
C SER A 273 10.43 37.66 40.48
N GLY A 274 9.92 37.12 41.59
CA GLY A 274 9.89 35.68 41.84
C GLY A 274 9.05 34.92 40.82
N LEU A 275 7.87 35.46 40.48
CA LEU A 275 7.00 34.89 39.45
C LEU A 275 7.60 35.07 38.04
N ASN A 276 8.18 36.24 37.75
CA ASN A 276 8.86 36.49 36.47
C ASN A 276 9.97 35.46 36.22
N HIS A 277 10.83 35.26 37.21
CA HIS A 277 11.90 34.27 37.12
C HIS A 277 11.34 32.84 36.96
N ALA A 278 10.25 32.49 37.65
CA ALA A 278 9.67 31.14 37.56
C ALA A 278 9.16 30.84 36.14
N ILE A 279 8.53 31.84 35.51
CA ILE A 279 8.03 31.76 34.14
C ILE A 279 9.20 31.76 33.15
N GLN A 280 10.21 32.63 33.34
CA GLN A 280 11.41 32.69 32.48
C GLN A 280 12.22 31.40 32.51
N SER A 281 12.35 30.77 33.67
CA SER A 281 12.98 29.45 33.80
C SER A 281 12.18 28.35 33.08
N ASN A 282 10.89 28.58 32.81
CA ASN A 282 10.03 27.66 32.07
C ASN A 282 10.00 27.96 30.57
N ILE A 283 10.01 29.23 30.21
CA ILE A 283 9.94 29.74 28.83
C ILE A 283 11.07 30.78 28.67
N SER A 284 12.24 30.30 28.26
CA SER A 284 13.47 31.10 28.20
C SER A 284 13.41 32.28 27.22
N CYS A 285 12.51 32.24 26.24
CA CYS A 285 12.35 33.31 25.24
C CYS A 285 11.36 34.43 25.66
N LEU A 286 10.76 34.33 26.85
CA LEU A 286 9.73 35.26 27.31
C LEU A 286 10.32 36.24 28.33
N GLU A 287 10.41 37.52 27.98
CA GLU A 287 10.83 38.56 28.91
C GLU A 287 9.60 39.20 29.58
N VAL A 288 9.47 38.98 30.90
CA VAL A 288 8.35 39.52 31.69
C VAL A 288 8.77 40.83 32.34
N SER A 289 8.33 41.94 31.76
CA SER A 289 8.69 43.31 32.19
C SER A 289 7.54 44.11 32.82
N GLY A 290 6.28 43.75 32.54
CA GLY A 290 5.11 44.49 33.03
C GLY A 290 4.70 44.15 34.47
N PRO A 291 3.98 45.06 35.16
CA PRO A 291 3.46 44.81 36.50
C PRO A 291 2.32 43.79 36.50
N TRP A 292 2.32 42.88 37.47
CA TRP A 292 1.23 41.93 37.67
C TRP A 292 0.03 42.58 38.35
N SER A 293 -1.17 42.22 37.89
CA SER A 293 -2.45 42.65 38.46
C SER A 293 -3.37 41.46 38.69
N ILE A 294 -4.26 41.56 39.68
CA ILE A 294 -5.28 40.53 39.96
C ILE A 294 -6.43 40.71 38.97
N CYS A 295 -6.88 39.62 38.35
CA CYS A 295 -8.03 39.65 37.45
C CYS A 295 -9.34 39.81 38.25
N PRO A 296 -10.18 40.84 37.96
CA PRO A 296 -11.41 41.10 38.71
C PRO A 296 -12.46 39.96 38.62
N GLU A 297 -12.54 39.28 37.47
CA GLU A 297 -13.59 38.28 37.17
C GLU A 297 -13.20 36.84 37.50
N GLY A 298 -11.96 36.59 37.93
CA GLY A 298 -11.44 35.24 38.15
C GLY A 298 -10.42 35.25 39.28
N GLY A 299 -10.87 35.37 40.53
CA GLY A 299 -10.06 35.72 41.71
C GLY A 299 -8.81 34.88 42.01
N SER A 300 -8.52 33.82 41.23
CA SER A 300 -7.30 33.01 41.26
C SER A 300 -6.26 33.34 40.19
N TRP A 301 -6.55 34.28 39.29
CA TRP A 301 -5.71 34.63 38.15
C TRP A 301 -5.00 35.97 38.37
N VAL A 302 -3.69 35.95 38.12
CA VAL A 302 -2.89 37.17 37.96
C VAL A 302 -2.50 37.33 36.50
N ALA A 303 -2.49 38.55 36.00
CA ALA A 303 -2.15 38.85 34.62
C ALA A 303 -1.09 39.96 34.52
N THR A 304 -0.25 39.84 33.51
CA THR A 304 0.68 40.89 33.11
C THR A 304 0.77 40.94 31.59
N VAL A 305 1.40 42.01 31.11
CA VAL A 305 1.65 42.28 29.71
C VAL A 305 3.15 42.43 29.51
N THR A 306 3.73 41.68 28.57
CA THR A 306 5.15 41.82 28.23
C THR A 306 5.34 43.00 27.28
N SER A 307 6.29 43.89 27.58
CA SER A 307 6.53 45.10 26.78
C SER A 307 7.71 44.98 25.81
N ASN A 308 8.50 43.91 25.88
CA ASN A 308 9.67 43.70 25.01
C ASN A 308 9.98 42.20 24.84
N SER A 309 9.21 41.49 24.02
CA SER A 309 9.77 40.28 23.40
C SER A 309 10.79 40.72 22.34
N ILE A 310 11.82 39.91 22.05
CA ILE A 310 12.85 40.17 21.01
C ILE A 310 12.25 40.47 19.61
N GLN A 311 10.92 40.31 19.44
CA GLN A 311 10.14 40.58 18.22
C GLN A 311 9.23 41.82 18.31
N GLY A 312 9.20 42.58 19.41
CA GLY A 312 8.49 43.86 19.52
C GLY A 312 6.96 43.78 19.68
N PHE A 313 6.40 42.62 20.03
CA PHE A 313 4.95 42.46 20.21
C PHE A 313 4.55 42.29 21.68
N GLU A 314 3.45 42.95 22.04
CA GLU A 314 2.78 42.85 23.32
C GLU A 314 2.15 41.45 23.49
N GLN A 315 2.53 40.71 24.54
CA GLN A 315 1.92 39.41 24.88
C GLN A 315 1.29 39.46 26.26
N ARG A 316 0.09 38.88 26.40
CA ARG A 316 -0.65 38.84 27.66
C ARG A 316 -0.46 37.50 28.35
N LEU A 317 0.08 37.53 29.55
CA LEU A 317 0.32 36.35 30.38
C LEU A 317 -0.74 36.26 31.46
N HIS A 318 -1.26 35.05 31.69
CA HIS A 318 -2.13 34.76 32.83
C HIS A 318 -1.54 33.58 33.60
N PHE A 319 -1.44 33.72 34.92
CA PHE A 319 -1.01 32.65 35.80
C PHE A 319 -2.08 32.42 36.88
N ASN A 320 -2.52 31.17 37.01
CA ASN A 320 -3.44 30.76 38.06
C ASN A 320 -2.66 30.18 39.24
N TYR A 321 -2.57 30.95 40.33
CA TYR A 321 -1.75 30.56 41.48
C TYR A 321 -2.36 29.43 42.33
N LEU A 322 -3.59 28.98 42.02
CA LEU A 322 -4.22 27.82 42.68
C LEU A 322 -4.08 26.53 41.89
N THR A 323 -4.15 26.60 40.57
CA THR A 323 -4.03 25.42 39.68
C THR A 323 -2.61 25.21 39.17
N GLY A 324 -1.80 26.27 39.13
CA GLY A 324 -0.48 26.27 38.48
C GLY A 324 -0.55 26.53 36.96
N GLU A 325 -1.74 26.77 36.41
CA GLU A 325 -1.94 26.97 34.97
C GLU A 325 -1.33 28.29 34.49
N LEU A 326 -0.56 28.21 33.40
CA LEU A 326 0.06 29.34 32.71
C LEU A 326 -0.54 29.47 31.31
N LEU A 327 -0.98 30.67 30.93
CA LEU A 327 -1.52 30.96 29.59
C LEU A 327 -0.77 32.14 28.96
N VAL A 328 -0.42 32.00 27.69
CA VAL A 328 0.16 33.03 26.84
C VAL A 328 -0.87 33.38 25.75
N ASN A 329 -1.35 34.62 25.74
CA ASN A 329 -2.42 35.09 24.84
C ASN A 329 -3.68 34.19 24.90
N GLY A 330 -4.03 33.72 26.10
CA GLY A 330 -5.20 32.87 26.33
C GLY A 330 -5.00 31.38 26.00
N ASN A 331 -3.80 30.96 25.60
CA ASN A 331 -3.50 29.57 25.26
C ASN A 331 -2.40 28.99 26.16
N PRO A 332 -2.47 27.70 26.56
CA PRO A 332 -1.42 27.06 27.35
C PRO A 332 -0.14 26.89 26.49
N PRO A 333 1.01 27.41 26.92
CA PRO A 333 2.28 27.17 26.24
C PRO A 333 2.67 25.70 26.42
N GLY A 334 3.09 25.03 25.34
CA GLY A 334 3.67 23.69 25.41
C GLY A 334 2.69 22.50 25.44
N ARG A 335 1.37 22.70 25.49
CA ARG A 335 0.39 21.62 25.34
C ARG A 335 -0.39 21.70 24.03
N LEU A 336 -0.07 20.80 23.10
CA LEU A 336 -1.03 20.40 22.07
C LEU A 336 -2.27 19.82 22.77
N PRO A 337 -3.49 20.15 22.31
CA PRO A 337 -4.72 19.63 22.90
C PRO A 337 -4.66 18.12 23.09
N THR A 338 -5.14 17.66 24.24
CA THR A 338 -4.99 16.28 24.72
C THR A 338 -5.58 15.25 23.77
N GLN A 339 -6.58 15.64 22.98
CA GLN A 339 -7.12 14.88 21.86
C GLN A 339 -6.07 14.43 20.81
N PHE A 340 -4.97 15.18 20.64
CA PHE A 340 -3.91 14.88 19.67
C PHE A 340 -2.72 14.15 20.30
N THR A 341 -2.24 14.59 21.47
CA THR A 341 -1.05 14.02 22.15
C THR A 341 -1.32 12.64 22.77
N SER A 342 -2.57 12.34 23.12
CA SER A 342 -2.98 11.03 23.65
C SER A 342 -2.99 9.93 22.59
N ASN A 343 -3.04 10.31 21.30
CA ASN A 343 -3.16 9.39 20.18
C ASN A 343 -1.89 8.52 20.05
N ALA A 344 -2.07 7.20 19.99
CA ALA A 344 -0.98 6.22 19.90
C ALA A 344 -0.10 6.40 18.65
N LEU A 345 -0.66 6.95 17.56
CA LEU A 345 0.09 7.24 16.34
C LEU A 345 1.04 8.43 16.53
N TYR A 346 0.61 9.46 17.27
CA TYR A 346 1.38 10.68 17.46
C TYR A 346 2.70 10.41 18.20
N ARG A 347 2.64 9.67 19.31
CA ARG A 347 3.83 9.32 20.10
C ARG A 347 4.83 8.43 19.36
N ARG A 348 4.37 7.64 18.40
CA ARG A 348 5.22 6.72 17.62
C ARG A 348 5.88 7.38 16.40
N LEU A 349 5.35 8.52 15.94
CA LEU A 349 5.75 9.14 14.67
C LEU A 349 6.69 10.36 14.80
N PHE A 350 6.66 11.09 15.92
CA PHE A 350 7.19 12.47 15.95
C PHE A 350 8.40 12.78 16.87
N GLY A 351 8.88 11.96 17.82
CA GLY A 351 10.10 12.28 18.60
C GLY A 351 10.08 13.63 19.37
N GLU A 352 11.25 14.21 19.74
CA GLU A 352 11.38 15.59 20.26
C GLU A 352 11.20 16.63 19.14
N VAL A 353 9.94 17.02 18.94
CA VAL A 353 9.56 18.06 17.98
C VAL A 353 8.91 19.21 18.72
N HIS A 354 9.52 20.39 18.58
CA HIS A 354 9.00 21.62 19.13
C HIS A 354 8.09 22.30 18.12
N PHE A 355 6.85 22.56 18.56
CA PHE A 355 5.86 23.31 17.81
C PHE A 355 5.82 24.74 18.36
N GLY A 356 6.13 25.70 17.51
CA GLY A 356 5.94 27.12 17.78
C GLY A 356 4.93 27.71 16.80
N MET A 357 4.38 28.88 17.12
CA MET A 357 3.57 29.66 16.18
C MET A 357 4.29 30.97 15.88
N ARG A 358 4.43 31.33 14.60
CA ARG A 358 4.99 32.62 14.15
C ARG A 358 4.05 33.25 13.15
N SER A 359 3.49 34.43 13.47
CA SER A 359 2.57 35.17 12.59
C SER A 359 1.38 34.35 12.08
N GLY A 360 0.85 33.42 12.88
CA GLY A 360 -0.24 32.52 12.50
C GLY A 360 0.20 31.23 11.79
N ASN A 361 1.49 31.08 11.45
CA ASN A 361 2.02 29.90 10.79
C ASN A 361 2.71 28.96 11.79
N LEU A 362 2.53 27.66 11.59
CA LEU A 362 3.14 26.61 12.40
C LEU A 362 4.64 26.51 12.11
N LEU A 363 5.46 26.66 13.15
CA LEU A 363 6.90 26.49 13.13
C LEU A 363 7.24 25.14 13.77
N ILE A 364 7.91 24.27 13.02
CA ILE A 364 8.34 22.96 13.51
C ILE A 364 9.87 22.97 13.58
N LYS A 365 10.42 22.73 14.77
CA LYS A 365 11.86 22.59 14.99
C LYS A 365 12.17 21.27 15.66
N THR A 366 13.30 20.70 15.31
CA THR A 366 13.85 19.51 15.98
C THR A 366 15.34 19.70 16.20
N ARG A 367 15.85 19.12 17.28
CA ARG A 367 17.27 19.15 17.63
C ARG A 367 17.81 17.72 17.56
N LYS A 368 18.95 17.55 16.90
CA LYS A 368 19.68 16.27 16.86
C LYS A 368 21.15 16.52 17.18
N GLY A 369 21.56 16.22 18.42
CA GLY A 369 22.89 16.60 18.91
C GLY A 369 23.03 18.12 18.97
N SER A 370 24.07 18.67 18.33
CA SER A 370 24.30 20.12 18.22
C SER A 370 23.50 20.78 17.09
N GLN A 371 23.03 20.01 16.11
CA GLN A 371 22.37 20.53 14.91
C GLN A 371 20.90 20.88 15.19
N ILE A 372 20.50 22.11 14.82
CA ILE A 372 19.10 22.56 14.92
C ILE A 372 18.49 22.60 13.53
N LEU A 373 17.46 21.77 13.33
CA LEU A 373 16.73 21.71 12.07
C LEU A 373 15.37 22.40 12.22
N GLN A 374 15.01 23.21 11.22
CA GLN A 374 13.69 23.83 11.08
C GLN A 374 13.01 23.29 9.84
N LEU A 375 11.76 22.86 9.97
CA LEU A 375 10.97 22.45 8.82
C LEU A 375 10.52 23.68 8.04
N ILE A 376 10.77 23.69 6.74
CA ILE A 376 10.20 24.64 5.80
C ILE A 376 8.86 24.06 5.30
N PRO A 377 7.74 24.80 5.47
CA PRO A 377 6.46 24.39 4.93
C PRO A 377 6.46 24.27 3.40
N GLN A 378 5.68 23.34 2.87
CA GLN A 378 5.61 23.06 1.43
C GLN A 378 5.22 24.28 0.60
N ASP A 379 4.25 25.06 1.09
CA ASP A 379 3.71 26.27 0.45
C ASP A 379 4.76 27.35 0.20
N VAL A 380 5.83 27.36 1.01
CA VAL A 380 6.95 28.30 0.84
C VAL A 380 7.78 27.98 -0.41
N LEU A 381 7.82 26.71 -0.82
CA LEU A 381 8.65 26.22 -1.93
C LEU A 381 7.82 25.92 -3.20
N GLU A 382 6.51 26.12 -3.16
CA GLU A 382 5.65 25.96 -4.33
C GLU A 382 6.09 26.91 -5.45
N LYS A 383 6.12 26.40 -6.69
CA LYS A 383 6.56 27.13 -7.90
C LYS A 383 8.04 27.51 -7.96
N ASP A 384 8.83 27.14 -6.95
CA ASP A 384 10.29 27.28 -6.98
C ASP A 384 10.98 25.99 -7.46
N PHE A 385 10.35 24.83 -7.26
CA PHE A 385 10.90 23.51 -7.62
C PHE A 385 9.87 22.63 -8.33
N PRO A 386 10.31 21.61 -9.10
CA PRO A 386 9.41 20.58 -9.61
C PRO A 386 8.60 19.92 -8.49
N ARG A 387 7.34 19.55 -8.78
CA ARG A 387 6.36 19.09 -7.79
C ARG A 387 6.87 17.92 -6.95
N ILE A 388 7.68 17.02 -7.52
CA ILE A 388 8.22 15.87 -6.79
C ILE A 388 9.07 16.28 -5.59
N PHE A 389 9.86 17.35 -5.70
CA PHE A 389 10.70 17.84 -4.59
C PHE A 389 9.90 18.55 -3.51
N VAL A 390 8.74 19.09 -3.88
CA VAL A 390 7.87 19.84 -2.97
C VAL A 390 6.88 18.90 -2.27
N SER A 391 6.21 18.01 -3.02
CA SER A 391 5.15 17.14 -2.51
C SER A 391 5.64 15.81 -1.93
N GLU A 392 6.78 15.27 -2.38
CA GLU A 392 7.29 13.97 -1.94
C GLU A 392 8.52 14.09 -1.03
N SER A 393 8.74 15.25 -0.41
CA SER A 393 9.85 15.46 0.53
C SER A 393 9.46 16.35 1.72
N PHE A 394 10.13 16.14 2.85
CA PHE A 394 10.21 17.09 3.96
C PHE A 394 11.45 17.96 3.80
N HIS A 395 11.32 19.26 4.04
CA HIS A 395 12.35 20.25 3.79
C HIS A 395 12.97 20.72 5.11
N TRP A 396 14.10 20.14 5.49
CA TRP A 396 14.77 20.48 6.74
C TRP A 396 15.87 21.49 6.49
N LEU A 397 15.68 22.71 6.97
CA LEU A 397 16.70 23.74 7.04
C LEU A 397 17.58 23.52 8.27
N ASP A 398 18.86 23.28 8.06
CA ASP A 398 19.86 23.38 9.11
C ASP A 398 20.16 24.86 9.38
N LEU A 399 19.89 25.30 10.61
CA LEU A 399 20.06 26.69 11.01
C LEU A 399 21.53 27.09 11.19
N ASP A 400 22.43 26.13 11.37
CA ASP A 400 23.86 26.39 11.55
C ASP A 400 24.57 26.55 10.20
N THR A 401 24.22 25.69 9.23
CA THR A 401 24.86 25.66 7.91
C THR A 401 24.08 26.44 6.84
N GLY A 402 22.78 26.70 7.06
CA GLY A 402 21.89 27.31 6.08
C GLY A 402 21.50 26.37 4.93
N VAL A 403 21.83 25.08 5.02
CA VAL A 403 21.52 24.07 3.98
C VAL A 403 20.12 23.53 4.19
N VAL A 404 19.34 23.41 3.10
CA VAL A 404 18.04 22.74 3.13
C VAL A 404 18.18 21.33 2.58
N GLU A 405 17.91 20.32 3.41
CA GLU A 405 17.89 18.92 3.03
C GLU A 405 16.45 18.48 2.68
N PHE A 406 16.28 17.91 1.48
CA PHE A 406 15.03 17.37 0.98
C PHE A 406 14.98 15.87 1.29
N ARG A 407 14.28 15.50 2.36
CA ARG A 407 14.17 14.13 2.85
C ARG A 407 12.91 13.43 2.33
N PRO A 408 12.99 12.19 1.81
CA PRO A 408 11.81 11.46 1.32
C PRO A 408 10.70 11.30 2.38
N LEU A 409 9.43 11.30 1.97
CA LEU A 409 8.28 11.16 2.89
C LEU A 409 8.30 9.89 3.75
N ASN A 410 8.92 8.81 3.27
CA ASN A 410 9.03 7.55 4.02
C ASN A 410 10.16 7.55 5.06
N GLN A 411 11.05 8.55 5.04
CA GLN A 411 12.17 8.71 5.96
C GLN A 411 12.33 10.18 6.40
N PRO A 412 11.28 10.80 6.99
CA PRO A 412 11.25 12.23 7.27
C PRO A 412 12.35 12.71 8.24
N TRP A 413 12.82 11.82 9.11
CA TRP A 413 13.75 12.12 10.19
C TRP A 413 15.18 11.63 9.96
N LYS A 414 15.40 10.77 8.94
CA LYS A 414 16.72 10.18 8.70
C LYS A 414 17.50 11.02 7.71
N PRO A 415 18.65 11.60 8.12
CA PRO A 415 19.53 12.25 7.16
C PRO A 415 20.09 11.22 6.19
N GLY A 416 20.32 11.62 4.95
CA GLY A 416 20.84 10.75 3.90
C GLY A 416 21.85 11.50 3.06
N SER A 417 23.05 10.95 2.91
CA SER A 417 24.08 11.54 2.03
C SER A 417 23.62 11.62 0.57
N ARG A 418 22.71 10.74 0.18
CA ARG A 418 22.06 10.72 -1.15
C ARG A 418 20.80 11.57 -1.23
N ASN A 419 20.46 12.36 -0.21
CA ASN A 419 19.34 13.28 -0.31
C ASN A 419 19.73 14.50 -1.16
N TRP A 420 18.73 15.24 -1.64
CA TRP A 420 18.98 16.50 -2.31
C TRP A 420 19.23 17.60 -1.28
N HIS A 421 20.26 18.39 -1.50
CA HIS A 421 20.67 19.47 -0.63
C HIS A 421 20.68 20.77 -1.43
N LEU A 422 19.99 21.78 -0.91
CA LEU A 422 20.00 23.14 -1.44
C LEU A 422 20.94 23.99 -0.58
N SER A 423 21.99 24.52 -1.20
CA SER A 423 23.00 25.35 -0.54
C SER A 423 23.40 26.53 -1.43
N PHE A 424 24.06 27.53 -0.85
CA PHE A 424 24.68 28.60 -1.64
C PHE A 424 25.91 28.08 -2.40
N ASP A 425 26.06 28.49 -3.65
CA ASP A 425 27.22 28.20 -4.49
C ASP A 425 28.46 28.88 -3.88
N PRO A 426 29.50 28.12 -3.49
CA PRO A 426 30.70 28.71 -2.90
C PRO A 426 31.50 29.56 -3.91
N CYS A 427 31.29 29.36 -5.21
CA CYS A 427 31.99 30.09 -6.27
C CYS A 427 31.21 31.30 -6.82
N VAL A 428 29.89 31.33 -6.63
CA VAL A 428 29.02 32.39 -7.16
C VAL A 428 28.15 32.98 -6.04
N PRO A 429 28.45 34.20 -5.57
CA PRO A 429 27.65 34.84 -4.52
C PRO A 429 26.18 34.94 -4.92
N ASN A 430 25.28 34.68 -3.97
CA ASN A 430 23.81 34.74 -4.14
C ASN A 430 23.21 33.74 -5.15
N LYS A 431 23.96 32.75 -5.62
CA LYS A 431 23.39 31.64 -6.39
C LYS A 431 23.15 30.47 -5.46
N MET A 432 21.95 29.90 -5.44
CA MET A 432 21.67 28.65 -4.75
C MET A 432 21.75 27.50 -5.75
N VAL A 433 22.28 26.36 -5.31
CA VAL A 433 22.40 25.15 -6.13
C VAL A 433 21.80 23.99 -5.35
N MET A 434 20.97 23.21 -6.04
CA MET A 434 20.39 21.99 -5.50
C MET A 434 21.17 20.80 -6.04
N GLN A 435 21.80 20.03 -5.15
CA GLN A 435 22.74 18.97 -5.49
C GLN A 435 22.40 17.65 -4.82
N GLN A 436 22.72 16.55 -5.50
CA GLN A 436 22.67 15.19 -4.97
C GLN A 436 23.92 14.46 -5.47
N ASP A 437 24.82 14.10 -4.55
CA ASP A 437 26.15 13.59 -4.88
C ASP A 437 26.89 14.51 -5.88
N SER A 438 27.02 14.08 -7.13
CA SER A 438 27.68 14.81 -8.23
C SER A 438 26.71 15.35 -9.29
N LYS A 439 25.40 15.28 -9.02
CA LYS A 439 24.33 15.78 -9.89
C LYS A 439 23.82 17.12 -9.37
N SER A 440 23.46 18.02 -10.27
CA SER A 440 22.78 19.28 -9.94
C SER A 440 21.42 19.37 -10.62
N LEU A 441 20.45 19.99 -9.93
CA LEU A 441 19.16 20.31 -10.53
C LEU A 441 19.31 21.56 -11.41
N VAL A 442 18.75 21.51 -12.61
CA VAL A 442 18.66 22.68 -13.48
C VAL A 442 17.49 23.55 -13.00
N ASP A 443 17.76 24.83 -12.78
CA ASP A 443 16.75 25.81 -12.36
C ASP A 443 15.60 25.85 -13.37
N ILE A 444 14.37 25.72 -12.89
CA ILE A 444 13.14 25.73 -13.70
C ILE A 444 12.91 27.06 -14.44
N ARG A 445 13.56 28.14 -14.00
CA ARG A 445 13.52 29.46 -14.64
C ARG A 445 14.62 29.66 -15.67
N SER A 446 15.53 28.69 -15.80
CA SER A 446 16.63 28.79 -16.75
C SER A 446 16.14 28.65 -18.20
N PRO A 447 16.84 29.29 -19.17
CA PRO A 447 16.56 29.10 -20.59
C PRO A 447 16.65 27.63 -21.01
N LEU A 448 17.57 26.89 -20.38
CA LEU A 448 17.81 25.47 -20.65
C LEU A 448 16.62 24.61 -20.26
N PHE A 449 16.07 24.80 -19.05
CA PHE A 449 14.86 24.11 -18.63
C PHE A 449 13.68 24.46 -19.53
N THR A 450 13.51 25.75 -19.84
CA THR A 450 12.40 26.24 -20.67
C THR A 450 12.36 25.55 -22.03
N GLU A 451 13.51 25.33 -22.67
CA GLU A 451 13.57 24.67 -23.97
C GLU A 451 13.22 23.18 -23.89
N LEU A 452 13.71 22.46 -22.86
CA LEU A 452 13.36 21.06 -22.65
C LEU A 452 11.88 20.89 -22.25
N ALA A 453 11.37 21.76 -21.38
CA ALA A 453 9.97 21.78 -20.97
C ALA A 453 9.04 22.04 -22.17
N ARG A 454 9.42 22.95 -23.09
CA ARG A 454 8.67 23.22 -24.33
C ARG A 454 8.43 21.95 -25.16
N ILE A 455 9.42 21.06 -25.23
CA ILE A 455 9.34 19.79 -25.95
C ILE A 455 8.49 18.76 -25.19
N LEU A 456 8.73 18.64 -23.87
CA LEU A 456 8.19 17.54 -23.06
C LEU A 456 6.80 17.82 -22.46
N LYS A 457 6.36 19.08 -22.38
CA LYS A 457 5.05 19.46 -21.81
C LYS A 457 3.83 18.92 -22.56
N VAL A 458 4.04 18.39 -23.76
CA VAL A 458 2.97 17.69 -24.50
C VAL A 458 2.55 16.39 -23.79
N LEU A 459 3.41 15.83 -22.94
CA LEU A 459 3.18 14.57 -22.23
C LEU A 459 2.68 14.74 -20.77
N ASP A 460 3.07 15.80 -20.07
CA ASP A 460 2.60 16.13 -18.71
C ASP A 460 2.82 17.64 -18.42
N ALA A 461 2.38 18.13 -17.26
CA ALA A 461 2.59 19.52 -16.85
C ALA A 461 4.08 19.86 -16.60
N GLU A 462 4.46 21.13 -16.79
CA GLU A 462 5.86 21.59 -16.63
C GLU A 462 6.40 21.35 -15.21
N GLU A 463 5.53 21.42 -14.20
CA GLU A 463 5.84 21.15 -12.79
C GLU A 463 6.25 19.68 -12.53
N GLU A 464 5.94 18.76 -13.43
CA GLU A 464 6.24 17.33 -13.32
C GLU A 464 7.54 16.93 -14.04
N ILE A 465 8.20 17.91 -14.67
CA ILE A 465 9.43 17.74 -15.42
C ILE A 465 10.60 18.07 -14.49
N VAL A 466 11.49 17.10 -14.29
CA VAL A 466 12.73 17.28 -13.56
C VAL A 466 13.88 17.25 -14.55
N VAL A 467 14.72 18.29 -14.56
CA VAL A 467 15.93 18.31 -15.40
C VAL A 467 17.14 18.36 -14.49
N ILE A 468 18.03 17.40 -14.63
CA ILE A 468 19.28 17.30 -13.87
C ILE A 468 20.47 17.35 -14.81
N GLN A 469 21.57 17.93 -14.33
CA GLN A 469 22.86 17.87 -14.98
C GLN A 469 23.72 16.81 -14.28
N ALA A 470 24.13 15.81 -15.04
CA ALA A 470 25.02 14.75 -14.60
C ALA A 470 26.49 15.23 -14.57
N PRO A 471 27.41 14.50 -13.91
CA PRO A 471 28.80 14.95 -13.68
C PRO A 471 29.59 15.18 -14.98
N ALA A 472 29.25 14.45 -16.05
CA ALA A 472 29.85 14.59 -17.37
C ALA A 472 29.30 15.78 -18.18
N GLY A 473 28.43 16.61 -17.59
CA GLY A 473 27.74 17.72 -18.25
C GLY A 473 26.50 17.29 -19.04
N THR A 474 26.23 16.00 -19.16
CA THR A 474 25.02 15.45 -19.81
C THR A 474 23.77 15.88 -19.07
N LEU A 475 22.78 16.36 -19.82
CA LEU A 475 21.47 16.73 -19.27
C LEU A 475 20.53 15.54 -19.34
N GLU A 476 19.90 15.22 -18.22
CA GLU A 476 18.85 14.20 -18.13
C GLU A 476 17.54 14.87 -17.70
N ALA A 477 16.47 14.68 -18.46
CA ALA A 477 15.12 15.11 -18.11
C ALA A 477 14.26 13.90 -17.75
N GLU A 478 13.43 14.01 -16.72
CA GLU A 478 12.52 12.96 -16.29
C GLU A 478 11.11 13.53 -16.13
N ILE A 479 10.12 12.87 -16.75
CA ILE A 479 8.71 13.12 -16.48
C ILE A 479 8.27 12.12 -15.41
N CYS A 480 8.27 12.54 -14.16
CA CYS A 480 8.22 11.63 -12.99
C CYS A 480 6.99 10.71 -13.00
N ARG A 481 5.82 11.25 -13.35
CA ARG A 481 4.54 10.52 -13.31
C ARG A 481 4.39 9.49 -14.42
N LEU A 482 5.06 9.71 -15.55
CA LEU A 482 5.15 8.77 -16.66
C LEU A 482 6.32 7.80 -16.53
N ARG A 483 7.31 8.13 -15.68
CA ARG A 483 8.59 7.41 -15.54
C ARG A 483 9.32 7.29 -16.88
N LEU A 484 9.27 8.37 -17.66
CA LEU A 484 10.00 8.51 -18.91
C LEU A 484 11.21 9.40 -18.69
N LYS A 485 12.37 8.94 -19.14
CA LYS A 485 13.65 9.63 -19.03
C LYS A 485 14.17 9.97 -20.41
N PHE A 486 14.77 11.14 -20.49
CA PHE A 486 15.34 11.68 -21.70
C PHE A 486 16.75 12.19 -21.39
N PHE A 487 17.64 12.15 -22.36
CA PHE A 487 18.96 12.76 -22.23
C PHE A 487 19.31 13.54 -23.49
N VAL A 488 20.11 14.58 -23.32
CA VAL A 488 20.59 15.42 -24.41
C VAL A 488 21.94 14.90 -24.90
N GLU A 489 22.03 14.56 -26.18
CA GLU A 489 23.27 14.16 -26.83
C GLU A 489 24.19 15.37 -27.12
N ALA A 490 25.44 15.11 -27.47
CA ALA A 490 26.45 16.15 -27.73
C ALA A 490 26.08 17.10 -28.88
N ASP A 491 25.18 16.68 -29.78
CA ASP A 491 24.67 17.48 -30.88
C ASP A 491 23.39 18.27 -30.55
N GLY A 492 22.95 18.22 -29.28
CA GLY A 492 21.77 18.93 -28.79
C GLY A 492 20.44 18.21 -29.03
N ARG A 493 20.45 17.02 -29.64
CA ARG A 493 19.22 16.23 -29.82
C ARG A 493 18.83 15.51 -28.53
N VAL A 494 17.53 15.28 -28.37
CA VAL A 494 16.96 14.66 -27.18
C VAL A 494 16.60 13.21 -27.49
N VAL A 495 17.13 12.28 -26.69
CA VAL A 495 16.89 10.83 -26.82
C VAL A 495 16.04 10.36 -25.67
N SER A 496 15.02 9.53 -25.96
CA SER A 496 14.30 8.80 -24.92
C SER A 496 15.09 7.57 -24.47
N LYS A 497 15.29 7.44 -23.15
CA LYS A 497 16.04 6.34 -22.55
C LYS A 497 15.29 5.01 -22.60
N GLU A 498 13.97 5.02 -22.38
CA GLU A 498 13.15 3.81 -22.36
C GLU A 498 13.02 3.16 -23.74
N PHE A 499 13.03 3.98 -24.80
CA PHE A 499 12.88 3.50 -26.18
C PHE A 499 14.21 3.48 -26.95
N GLY A 500 15.26 4.17 -26.47
CA GLY A 500 16.56 4.25 -27.13
C GLY A 500 16.53 4.97 -28.48
N VAL A 501 15.61 5.93 -28.65
CA VAL A 501 15.36 6.61 -29.94
C VAL A 501 15.23 8.12 -29.75
N LEU A 502 15.47 8.88 -30.82
CA LEU A 502 15.47 10.34 -30.82
C LEU A 502 14.04 10.90 -30.83
N ILE A 503 13.85 12.09 -30.25
CA ILE A 503 12.64 12.89 -30.49
C ILE A 503 12.74 13.47 -31.90
N ASP A 504 11.72 13.22 -32.73
CA ASP A 504 11.70 13.71 -34.12
C ASP A 504 11.53 15.23 -34.13
N VAL A 505 12.29 15.93 -34.97
CA VAL A 505 12.06 17.38 -35.21
C VAL A 505 10.68 17.58 -35.85
N ASN A 506 10.27 16.64 -36.70
CA ASN A 506 8.95 16.62 -37.29
C ASN A 506 7.95 15.87 -36.38
N GLN A 507 7.16 16.63 -35.61
CA GLN A 507 6.11 16.11 -34.74
C GLN A 507 4.82 15.69 -35.47
N ASP A 508 4.83 15.62 -36.81
CA ASP A 508 3.76 14.99 -37.60
C ASP A 508 4.02 13.49 -37.79
N VAL A 509 3.05 12.68 -37.34
CA VAL A 509 2.99 11.23 -37.51
C VAL A 509 2.13 10.81 -38.72
N GLY A 510 1.44 11.77 -39.36
CA GLY A 510 0.56 11.55 -40.51
C GLY A 510 -0.90 11.26 -40.16
N CYS A 511 -1.25 11.23 -38.87
CA CYS A 511 -2.62 11.11 -38.36
C CYS A 511 -2.73 11.79 -36.97
N PHE A 512 -3.88 11.66 -36.30
CA PHE A 512 -4.20 12.40 -35.06
C PHE A 512 -4.06 13.92 -35.21
N TYR A 513 -4.52 14.45 -36.34
CA TYR A 513 -4.59 15.90 -36.56
C TYR A 513 -5.50 16.53 -35.51
N GLY A 514 -5.05 17.65 -34.92
CA GLY A 514 -5.74 18.27 -33.79
C GLY A 514 -5.37 17.74 -32.39
N LEU A 515 -4.73 16.57 -32.27
CA LEU A 515 -4.24 16.07 -30.98
C LEU A 515 -2.99 16.84 -30.53
N LYS A 516 -3.11 17.58 -29.42
CA LYS A 516 -2.03 18.42 -28.88
C LYS A 516 -1.03 17.64 -28.02
N ASN A 517 -1.53 16.64 -27.27
CA ASN A 517 -0.71 15.85 -26.36
C ASN A 517 -0.13 14.60 -27.05
N LYS A 518 0.92 14.78 -27.85
CA LYS A 518 1.66 13.67 -28.46
C LYS A 518 3.14 14.02 -28.63
N LEU A 519 4.01 13.03 -28.50
CA LEU A 519 5.44 13.17 -28.76
C LEU A 519 5.89 12.10 -29.77
N VAL A 520 6.38 12.55 -30.93
CA VAL A 520 6.87 11.68 -32.01
C VAL A 520 8.35 11.37 -31.79
N LEU A 521 8.68 10.09 -31.90
CA LEU A 521 10.02 9.55 -31.80
C LEU A 521 10.45 8.95 -33.14
N ILE A 522 11.75 8.95 -33.40
CA ILE A 522 12.35 8.41 -34.62
C ILE A 522 13.60 7.58 -34.31
N ASP A 523 13.65 6.37 -34.85
CA ASP A 523 14.82 5.50 -34.72
C ASP A 523 15.88 5.80 -35.80
N PRO A 524 17.10 5.23 -35.69
CA PRO A 524 18.15 5.42 -36.69
C PRO A 524 17.80 4.88 -38.09
N PHE A 525 16.78 4.03 -38.22
CA PHE A 525 16.29 3.46 -39.47
C PHE A 525 15.11 4.26 -40.05
N ASN A 526 14.82 5.45 -39.50
CA ASN A 526 13.74 6.34 -39.92
C ASN A 526 12.33 5.77 -39.67
N ASN A 527 12.19 4.80 -38.75
CA ASN A 527 10.89 4.34 -38.28
C ASN A 527 10.38 5.28 -37.19
N LYS A 528 9.14 5.75 -37.36
CA LYS A 528 8.50 6.64 -36.39
C LYS A 528 7.70 5.85 -35.36
N SER A 529 7.58 6.42 -34.17
CA SER A 529 6.60 5.99 -33.18
C SER A 529 6.07 7.21 -32.43
N VAL A 530 4.96 7.07 -31.72
CA VAL A 530 4.34 8.18 -31.00
C VAL A 530 3.95 7.77 -29.59
N ILE A 531 4.27 8.63 -28.63
CA ILE A 531 3.84 8.54 -27.24
C ILE A 531 2.64 9.46 -27.04
N VAL A 532 1.59 8.94 -26.43
CA VAL A 532 0.38 9.70 -26.08
C VAL A 532 -0.01 9.41 -24.63
N PRO A 533 -0.19 10.43 -23.77
CA PRO A 533 -0.66 10.22 -22.40
C PRO A 533 -2.09 9.67 -22.38
N TYR A 534 -2.43 8.87 -21.36
CA TYR A 534 -3.76 8.30 -21.19
C TYR A 534 -4.57 9.10 -20.17
N GLY A 535 -5.73 9.60 -20.58
CA GLY A 535 -6.60 10.39 -19.73
C GLY A 535 -7.92 10.75 -20.41
N ASP A 536 -8.73 11.53 -19.70
CA ASP A 536 -9.98 12.06 -20.25
C ASP A 536 -9.66 13.22 -21.20
N SER A 537 -10.37 13.33 -22.34
CA SER A 537 -10.11 14.37 -23.32
C SER A 537 -11.04 15.57 -23.16
N ILE A 538 -10.52 16.76 -23.45
CA ILE A 538 -11.28 17.98 -23.72
C ILE A 538 -11.16 18.22 -25.21
N VAL A 539 -12.30 18.41 -25.86
CA VAL A 539 -12.33 18.77 -27.27
C VAL A 539 -12.87 20.18 -27.41
N THR A 540 -12.06 21.05 -27.99
CA THR A 540 -12.43 22.41 -28.35
C THR A 540 -12.39 22.56 -29.87
N ARG A 541 -13.11 23.55 -30.40
CA ARG A 541 -13.05 23.88 -31.83
C ARG A 541 -12.01 24.96 -32.04
N GLU A 542 -11.00 24.67 -32.85
CA GLU A 542 -10.00 25.64 -33.32
C GLU A 542 -10.19 25.81 -34.84
N ASP A 543 -10.70 26.97 -35.25
CA ASP A 543 -11.03 27.31 -36.64
C ASP A 543 -11.93 26.27 -37.33
N HIS A 544 -11.36 25.51 -38.27
CA HIS A 544 -12.02 24.53 -39.12
C HIS A 544 -11.84 23.08 -38.64
N HIS A 545 -11.08 22.83 -37.56
CA HIS A 545 -10.86 21.49 -37.02
C HIS A 545 -10.96 21.46 -35.48
N VAL A 546 -10.82 20.28 -34.90
CA VAL A 546 -10.89 20.09 -33.45
C VAL A 546 -9.48 20.19 -32.86
N ALA A 547 -9.39 20.72 -31.65
CA ALA A 547 -8.22 20.63 -30.82
C ALA A 547 -8.54 19.71 -29.63
N VAL A 548 -7.79 18.62 -29.54
CA VAL A 548 -7.97 17.59 -28.51
C VAL A 548 -6.82 17.72 -27.51
N ASN A 549 -7.18 18.07 -26.28
CA ASN A 549 -6.26 18.13 -25.14
C ASN A 549 -6.62 17.02 -24.15
N ILE A 550 -5.63 16.25 -23.72
CA ILE A 550 -5.81 15.20 -22.72
C ILE A 550 -5.62 15.83 -21.35
N LYS A 551 -6.64 15.78 -20.50
CA LYS A 551 -6.50 16.13 -19.08
C LYS A 551 -5.59 15.10 -18.45
N PHE A 552 -4.48 15.57 -17.90
CA PHE A 552 -3.65 14.71 -17.05
C PHE A 552 -4.46 14.38 -15.79
N PRO A 553 -4.79 13.10 -15.54
CA PRO A 553 -5.59 12.72 -14.37
C PRO A 553 -4.85 13.11 -13.09
N PRO A 554 -5.50 13.43 -11.96
CA PRO A 554 -4.77 13.70 -10.72
C PRO A 554 -4.06 12.44 -10.19
N GLY A 555 -2.93 12.61 -9.49
CA GLY A 555 -2.20 11.52 -8.81
C GLY A 555 -0.76 11.29 -9.27
N ASN A 556 -0.04 10.38 -8.61
CA ASN A 556 1.43 10.23 -8.74
C ASN A 556 1.89 9.37 -9.92
N ARG A 557 0.98 8.73 -10.66
CA ARG A 557 1.32 7.91 -11.82
C ARG A 557 0.30 8.08 -12.93
N VAL A 558 0.79 8.39 -14.12
CA VAL A 558 -0.01 8.52 -15.33
C VAL A 558 0.38 7.39 -16.28
N LYS A 559 -0.61 6.82 -16.95
CA LYS A 559 -0.38 5.82 -18.00
C LYS A 559 -0.11 6.56 -19.31
N TYR A 560 0.72 5.99 -20.17
CA TYR A 560 0.85 6.45 -21.55
C TYR A 560 0.70 5.25 -22.49
N MET A 561 0.37 5.57 -23.73
CA MET A 561 0.33 4.63 -24.83
C MET A 561 1.48 4.93 -25.78
N HIS A 562 2.11 3.86 -26.27
CA HIS A 562 3.12 3.92 -27.30
C HIS A 562 2.57 3.22 -28.53
N TYR A 563 2.70 3.89 -29.68
CA TYR A 563 2.24 3.38 -30.97
C TYR A 563 3.37 3.40 -31.97
N SER A 564 3.69 2.23 -32.53
CA SER A 564 4.68 2.12 -33.61
C SER A 564 4.01 2.37 -34.95
N LEU A 565 4.69 3.12 -35.83
CA LEU A 565 4.27 3.33 -37.20
C LEU A 565 4.67 2.14 -38.07
N ASP A 566 3.70 1.48 -38.69
CA ASP A 566 3.94 0.50 -39.74
C ASP A 566 3.76 1.20 -41.09
N GLN A 567 4.90 1.62 -41.70
CA GLN A 567 4.88 2.33 -42.97
C GLN A 567 4.36 1.48 -44.12
N HIS A 568 4.58 0.16 -44.09
CA HIS A 568 4.16 -0.73 -45.18
C HIS A 568 2.64 -0.94 -45.17
N LEU A 569 2.07 -1.11 -43.99
CA LEU A 569 0.63 -1.28 -43.83
C LEU A 569 -0.13 0.03 -43.65
N GLN A 570 0.57 1.15 -43.52
CA GLN A 570 -0.02 2.48 -43.36
C GLN A 570 -0.90 2.57 -42.10
N LEU A 571 -0.39 2.05 -40.98
CA LEU A 571 -1.14 1.94 -39.72
C LEU A 571 -0.29 2.28 -38.50
N LEU A 572 -0.91 2.86 -37.48
CA LEU A 572 -0.37 2.86 -36.13
C LEU A 572 -0.75 1.56 -35.40
N ARG A 573 0.20 1.00 -34.64
CA ARG A 573 0.02 -0.26 -33.90
C ARG A 573 0.22 -0.05 -32.41
N GLY A 574 -0.82 -0.31 -31.61
CA GLY A 574 -0.73 -0.44 -30.16
C GLY A 574 -0.47 -1.89 -29.73
N SER A 575 0.31 -2.07 -28.67
CA SER A 575 0.82 -3.40 -28.27
C SER A 575 -0.12 -4.23 -27.39
N TYR A 576 -1.17 -3.64 -26.82
CA TYR A 576 -2.07 -4.32 -25.88
C TYR A 576 -3.50 -3.75 -25.93
N PRO A 577 -4.53 -4.45 -25.42
CA PRO A 577 -5.94 -4.11 -25.65
C PRO A 577 -6.32 -2.67 -25.27
N LEU A 578 -5.83 -2.14 -24.14
CA LEU A 578 -6.11 -0.77 -23.73
C LEU A 578 -5.51 0.25 -24.70
N ALA A 579 -4.27 0.05 -25.15
CA ALA A 579 -3.64 0.91 -26.15
C ALA A 579 -4.43 0.90 -27.46
N ILE A 580 -4.85 -0.29 -27.93
CA ILE A 580 -5.63 -0.43 -29.17
C ILE A 580 -7.00 0.28 -29.05
N LEU A 581 -7.69 0.13 -27.91
CA LEU A 581 -8.97 0.82 -27.67
C LEU A 581 -8.79 2.34 -27.60
N TYR A 582 -7.76 2.81 -26.90
CA TYR A 582 -7.48 4.23 -26.79
C TYR A 582 -7.06 4.83 -28.14
N GLN A 583 -6.34 4.07 -28.97
CA GLN A 583 -6.04 4.44 -30.36
C GLN A 583 -7.33 4.69 -31.16
N ALA A 584 -8.30 3.77 -31.07
CA ALA A 584 -9.60 3.93 -31.73
C ALA A 584 -10.34 5.17 -31.22
N TYR A 585 -10.32 5.41 -29.91
CA TYR A 585 -10.89 6.61 -29.31
C TYR A 585 -10.25 7.89 -29.86
N LEU A 586 -8.92 7.97 -29.91
CA LEU A 586 -8.20 9.15 -30.41
C LEU A 586 -8.47 9.41 -31.90
N HIS A 587 -8.51 8.38 -32.75
CA HIS A 587 -8.90 8.54 -34.16
C HIS A 587 -10.35 9.02 -34.29
N ALA A 588 -11.27 8.52 -33.44
CA ALA A 588 -12.65 8.98 -33.44
C ALA A 588 -12.77 10.46 -33.03
N LEU A 589 -12.01 10.91 -32.03
CA LEU A 589 -12.00 12.31 -31.60
C LEU A 589 -11.42 13.26 -32.66
N THR A 590 -10.32 12.85 -33.29
CA THR A 590 -9.58 13.65 -34.28
C THR A 590 -10.11 13.48 -35.71
N SER A 591 -11.29 12.88 -35.87
CA SER A 591 -11.83 12.61 -37.19
C SER A 591 -12.21 13.90 -37.92
N PHE A 592 -11.90 13.91 -39.22
CA PHE A 592 -12.25 14.98 -40.16
C PHE A 592 -12.80 14.35 -41.45
N PRO A 593 -13.58 15.07 -42.27
CA PRO A 593 -14.09 14.53 -43.53
C PRO A 593 -13.00 14.17 -44.54
N VAL A 594 -11.83 14.83 -44.46
CA VAL A 594 -10.68 14.51 -45.32
C VAL A 594 -9.86 13.38 -44.66
N PRO A 595 -9.52 12.30 -45.40
CA PRO A 595 -8.66 11.24 -44.90
C PRO A 595 -7.28 11.73 -44.44
N ASP A 596 -6.73 11.10 -43.41
CA ASP A 596 -5.38 11.43 -42.96
C ASP A 596 -4.29 10.86 -43.90
N ASN A 597 -3.10 11.47 -43.87
CA ASN A 597 -2.02 11.15 -44.79
C ASN A 597 -1.40 9.77 -44.54
N LEU A 598 -1.49 9.27 -43.32
CA LEU A 598 -0.94 7.98 -42.94
C LEU A 598 -1.84 6.84 -43.40
N THR A 599 -3.09 6.82 -42.93
CA THR A 599 -4.01 5.68 -43.08
C THR A 599 -4.86 5.76 -44.33
N HIS A 600 -4.90 6.93 -44.96
CA HIS A 600 -5.80 7.26 -46.07
C HIS A 600 -7.27 6.98 -45.75
N ARG A 601 -7.64 7.07 -44.46
CA ARG A 601 -9.01 6.96 -43.97
C ARG A 601 -9.35 8.16 -43.12
N SER A 602 -10.65 8.46 -42.99
CA SER A 602 -11.10 9.37 -41.94
C SER A 602 -10.87 8.73 -40.56
N GLY A 603 -10.69 9.55 -39.53
CA GLY A 603 -10.51 9.06 -38.16
C GLY A 603 -11.68 8.17 -37.69
N THR A 604 -12.90 8.43 -38.16
CA THR A 604 -14.08 7.61 -37.91
C THR A 604 -13.96 6.21 -38.51
N GLU A 605 -13.56 6.12 -39.77
CA GLU A 605 -13.38 4.84 -40.46
C GLU A 605 -12.26 4.01 -39.81
N GLU A 606 -11.17 4.66 -39.45
CA GLU A 606 -10.03 4.01 -38.81
C GLU A 606 -10.38 3.53 -37.40
N ALA A 607 -11.10 4.32 -36.60
CA ALA A 607 -11.61 3.90 -35.30
C ALA A 607 -12.51 2.66 -35.40
N LEU A 608 -13.44 2.64 -36.37
CA LEU A 608 -14.31 1.49 -36.60
C LEU A 608 -13.55 0.25 -37.10
N ARG A 609 -12.49 0.43 -37.88
CA ARG A 609 -11.60 -0.65 -38.31
C ARG A 609 -10.87 -1.26 -37.11
N ILE A 610 -10.29 -0.42 -36.24
CA ILE A 610 -9.58 -0.85 -35.04
C ILE A 610 -10.51 -1.64 -34.10
N LEU A 611 -11.72 -1.14 -33.85
CA LEU A 611 -12.72 -1.82 -32.99
C LEU A 611 -13.18 -3.19 -33.52
N ARG A 612 -12.92 -3.50 -34.80
CA ARG A 612 -13.24 -4.80 -35.43
C ARG A 612 -12.07 -5.77 -35.44
N GLN A 613 -10.89 -5.37 -34.97
CA GLN A 613 -9.71 -6.23 -34.96
C GLN A 613 -9.92 -7.46 -34.05
N GLU A 614 -9.34 -8.59 -34.46
CA GLU A 614 -9.41 -9.85 -33.72
C GLU A 614 -8.68 -9.76 -32.37
N SER A 615 -7.64 -8.93 -32.28
CA SER A 615 -6.86 -8.68 -31.06
C SER A 615 -7.69 -8.15 -29.89
N LEU A 616 -8.86 -7.56 -30.16
CA LEU A 616 -9.81 -7.09 -29.14
C LEU A 616 -10.83 -8.16 -28.71
N ARG A 617 -10.81 -9.36 -29.32
CA ARG A 617 -11.65 -10.49 -28.94
C ARG A 617 -10.95 -11.32 -27.86
N SER A 618 -11.07 -10.89 -26.61
CA SER A 618 -10.44 -11.57 -25.47
C SER A 618 -11.40 -12.53 -24.78
N SER A 619 -11.00 -13.77 -24.57
CA SER A 619 -11.72 -14.73 -23.73
C SER A 619 -11.63 -14.42 -22.22
N PHE A 620 -10.86 -13.40 -21.82
CA PHE A 620 -10.68 -12.97 -20.44
C PHE A 620 -11.51 -11.71 -20.11
N PRO A 621 -11.89 -11.50 -18.84
CA PRO A 621 -12.52 -10.26 -18.39
C PRO A 621 -11.68 -9.02 -18.79
N LEU A 622 -12.33 -8.00 -19.34
CA LEU A 622 -11.65 -6.75 -19.70
C LEU A 622 -11.27 -5.99 -18.41
N PRO A 623 -10.03 -5.47 -18.31
CA PRO A 623 -9.65 -4.56 -17.22
C PRO A 623 -10.54 -3.32 -17.18
N ASN A 624 -10.71 -2.73 -15.99
CA ASN A 624 -11.57 -1.55 -15.79
C ASN A 624 -11.22 -0.38 -16.71
N ASP A 625 -9.93 -0.13 -17.00
CA ASP A 625 -9.54 0.95 -17.93
C ASP A 625 -10.03 0.69 -19.37
N CYS A 626 -10.06 -0.58 -19.79
CA CYS A 626 -10.59 -0.95 -21.11
C CYS A 626 -12.10 -0.70 -21.16
N ILE A 627 -12.81 -1.03 -20.07
CA ILE A 627 -14.25 -0.77 -19.94
C ILE A 627 -14.50 0.74 -19.97
N LYS A 628 -13.77 1.54 -19.18
CA LYS A 628 -13.87 3.00 -19.18
C LYS A 628 -13.62 3.57 -20.58
N THR A 629 -12.59 3.09 -21.27
CA THR A 629 -12.27 3.54 -22.64
C THR A 629 -13.39 3.19 -23.64
N LEU A 630 -14.01 2.01 -23.51
CA LEU A 630 -15.18 1.64 -24.32
C LEU A 630 -16.41 2.51 -24.01
N GLU A 631 -16.61 2.89 -22.75
CA GLU A 631 -17.66 3.83 -22.35
C GLU A 631 -17.42 5.21 -22.93
N MET A 632 -16.16 5.69 -22.93
CA MET A 632 -15.78 6.95 -23.59
C MET A 632 -16.07 6.91 -25.09
N ILE A 633 -15.75 5.82 -25.78
CA ILE A 633 -16.09 5.63 -27.20
C ILE A 633 -17.60 5.57 -27.41
N ALA A 634 -18.35 4.90 -26.52
CA ALA A 634 -19.80 4.82 -26.59
C ALA A 634 -20.46 6.19 -26.42
N ALA A 635 -19.90 7.03 -25.55
CA ALA A 635 -20.37 8.40 -25.33
C ALA A 635 -20.23 9.29 -26.57
N LEU A 636 -19.34 8.95 -27.52
CA LEU A 636 -19.24 9.64 -28.82
C LEU A 636 -20.41 9.33 -29.77
N THR A 637 -21.31 8.42 -29.39
CA THR A 637 -22.50 8.08 -30.17
C THR A 637 -23.76 8.66 -29.51
N PRO A 638 -24.74 9.12 -30.30
CA PRO A 638 -25.98 9.65 -29.75
C PRO A 638 -26.75 8.58 -28.97
N HIS A 639 -27.34 8.98 -27.85
CA HIS A 639 -28.19 8.10 -27.06
C HIS A 639 -29.52 7.87 -27.79
N ARG A 640 -29.99 6.63 -27.82
CA ARG A 640 -31.17 6.22 -28.58
C ARG A 640 -32.11 5.44 -27.68
N ASP A 641 -33.25 6.03 -27.38
CA ASP A 641 -34.33 5.42 -26.62
C ASP A 641 -35.52 5.11 -27.52
N PHE A 642 -36.38 4.20 -27.09
CA PHE A 642 -37.63 3.93 -27.78
C PHE A 642 -38.84 4.10 -26.86
N TYR A 643 -39.93 4.63 -27.42
CA TYR A 643 -41.21 4.81 -26.74
C TYR A 643 -42.34 4.03 -27.46
N PRO A 644 -43.21 3.33 -26.70
CA PRO A 644 -42.98 2.83 -25.35
C PRO A 644 -41.81 1.83 -25.33
N ARG A 645 -41.01 1.80 -24.24
CA ARG A 645 -39.77 1.00 -24.15
C ARG A 645 -39.94 -0.49 -24.51
N HIS A 646 -41.11 -1.05 -24.25
CA HIS A 646 -41.45 -2.45 -24.51
C HIS A 646 -41.92 -2.73 -25.95
N LEU A 647 -42.42 -1.72 -26.67
CA LEU A 647 -42.94 -1.86 -28.05
C LEU A 647 -41.94 -1.44 -29.12
N ARG A 648 -41.02 -0.53 -28.78
CA ARG A 648 -40.00 0.00 -29.71
C ARG A 648 -40.55 0.63 -31.00
N VAL A 649 -41.75 1.20 -30.95
CA VAL A 649 -42.46 1.74 -32.13
C VAL A 649 -42.01 3.14 -32.55
N MET A 650 -41.46 3.94 -31.63
CA MET A 650 -40.94 5.28 -31.91
C MET A 650 -39.54 5.43 -31.32
N GLN A 651 -38.58 5.91 -32.12
CA GLN A 651 -37.20 6.16 -31.68
C GLN A 651 -37.00 7.63 -31.31
N THR A 652 -36.52 7.88 -30.10
CA THR A 652 -36.07 9.19 -29.63
C THR A 652 -34.54 9.19 -29.62
N VAL A 653 -33.93 10.15 -30.31
CA VAL A 653 -32.46 10.31 -30.35
C VAL A 653 -32.10 11.52 -29.50
N MET A 654 -31.37 11.30 -28.42
CA MET A 654 -30.80 12.36 -27.58
C MET A 654 -29.34 12.54 -27.97
N TRP A 655 -29.03 13.71 -28.52
CA TRP A 655 -27.68 14.14 -28.80
C TRP A 655 -27.12 14.77 -27.52
N SER A 656 -25.85 14.52 -27.20
CA SER A 656 -25.18 15.20 -26.09
C SER A 656 -25.16 16.70 -26.32
N THR A 657 -25.42 17.49 -25.28
CA THR A 657 -25.46 18.96 -25.32
C THR A 657 -24.10 19.62 -25.58
N GLU A 658 -23.00 18.86 -25.61
CA GLU A 658 -21.74 19.30 -26.18
C GLU A 658 -21.83 19.20 -27.72
N GLU A 659 -22.23 20.29 -28.36
CA GLU A 659 -22.64 20.41 -29.78
C GLU A 659 -21.61 19.97 -30.85
N ASN A 660 -20.44 19.39 -30.51
CA ASN A 660 -19.31 19.34 -31.45
C ASN A 660 -18.62 17.97 -31.66
N LEU A 661 -19.15 16.86 -31.13
CA LEU A 661 -18.62 15.52 -31.43
C LEU A 661 -19.70 14.60 -32.00
N HIS A 662 -19.98 14.76 -33.29
CA HIS A 662 -20.88 13.87 -34.02
C HIS A 662 -20.09 13.13 -35.10
N LEU A 663 -19.23 12.20 -34.68
CA LEU A 663 -18.29 11.51 -35.58
C LEU A 663 -18.68 10.06 -35.88
N LEU A 664 -19.52 9.40 -35.07
CA LEU A 664 -19.90 8.00 -35.32
C LEU A 664 -21.38 7.87 -35.78
N PRO A 665 -21.64 7.53 -37.06
CA PRO A 665 -23.00 7.23 -37.52
C PRO A 665 -23.53 5.96 -36.82
N GLY A 666 -24.42 6.16 -35.85
CA GLY A 666 -25.54 5.27 -35.52
C GLY A 666 -25.29 3.76 -35.44
N LYS A 667 -24.20 3.28 -34.84
CA LYS A 667 -23.98 1.84 -34.57
C LYS A 667 -23.81 1.53 -33.07
N TYR A 668 -24.77 1.96 -32.24
CA TYR A 668 -24.86 1.61 -30.80
C TYR A 668 -24.83 0.07 -30.56
N GLY A 669 -25.18 -0.71 -31.59
CA GLY A 669 -25.12 -2.17 -31.56
C GLY A 669 -23.71 -2.75 -31.49
N SER A 670 -22.65 -2.07 -31.94
CA SER A 670 -21.30 -2.67 -32.01
C SER A 670 -20.65 -2.82 -30.63
N ILE A 671 -20.75 -1.82 -29.75
CA ILE A 671 -20.10 -1.79 -28.43
C ILE A 671 -20.83 -2.72 -27.44
N LYS A 672 -22.17 -2.67 -27.42
CA LYS A 672 -22.98 -3.63 -26.65
C LYS A 672 -22.79 -5.05 -27.17
N ALA A 673 -22.63 -5.23 -28.49
CA ALA A 673 -22.30 -6.53 -29.07
C ALA A 673 -20.85 -6.97 -28.78
N CYS A 674 -19.87 -6.08 -28.64
CA CYS A 674 -18.52 -6.46 -28.21
C CYS A 674 -18.54 -6.94 -26.76
N ARG A 675 -19.21 -6.21 -25.85
CA ARG A 675 -19.43 -6.64 -24.47
C ARG A 675 -20.16 -7.97 -24.37
N CYS A 676 -21.29 -8.13 -25.08
CA CYS A 676 -22.06 -9.38 -25.09
C CYS A 676 -21.35 -10.53 -25.81
N ARG A 677 -20.53 -10.28 -26.84
CA ARG A 677 -19.71 -11.32 -27.51
C ARG A 677 -18.59 -11.83 -26.59
N ASN A 678 -17.95 -10.95 -25.82
CA ASN A 678 -16.95 -11.34 -24.83
C ASN A 678 -17.54 -12.27 -23.76
N GLU A 679 -18.79 -12.01 -23.37
CA GLU A 679 -19.52 -12.79 -22.38
C GLU A 679 -19.90 -14.19 -22.89
N GLN A 680 -20.05 -14.36 -24.21
CA GLN A 680 -20.38 -15.63 -24.89
C GLN A 680 -19.17 -16.54 -25.15
N LEU A 681 -17.93 -16.03 -25.05
CA LEU A 681 -16.69 -16.77 -25.31
C LEU A 681 -16.08 -17.42 -24.04
N ARG A 682 -16.78 -17.37 -22.90
CA ARG A 682 -16.39 -18.14 -21.70
C ARG A 682 -16.51 -19.64 -22.02
N SER A 683 -15.40 -20.39 -21.96
CA SER A 683 -15.50 -21.85 -21.93
C SER A 683 -16.20 -22.25 -20.62
N SER A 684 -17.01 -23.30 -20.68
CA SER A 684 -17.74 -23.87 -19.53
C SER A 684 -16.84 -24.33 -18.38
N ASP A 685 -15.52 -24.33 -18.57
CA ASP A 685 -14.56 -24.92 -17.66
C ASP A 685 -14.10 -23.94 -16.55
N PHE A 686 -14.41 -22.64 -16.69
CA PHE A 686 -14.21 -21.64 -15.63
C PHE A 686 -15.56 -21.22 -15.02
N SER A 687 -15.95 -22.00 -14.01
CA SER A 687 -17.03 -21.81 -13.03
C SER A 687 -17.78 -20.45 -13.04
N GLY A 688 -18.90 -20.44 -13.76
CA GLY A 688 -20.00 -19.48 -13.59
C GLY A 688 -21.21 -19.93 -14.41
N PRO A 689 -22.45 -19.84 -13.90
CA PRO A 689 -23.63 -20.24 -14.67
C PRO A 689 -23.76 -19.36 -15.92
N PRO A 690 -24.10 -19.92 -17.09
CA PRO A 690 -24.34 -19.13 -18.30
C PRO A 690 -25.53 -18.19 -18.03
N ALA A 691 -25.29 -16.88 -18.04
CA ALA A 691 -26.37 -15.92 -17.99
C ALA A 691 -27.25 -16.09 -19.24
N LEU A 692 -28.51 -16.47 -19.03
CA LEU A 692 -29.55 -16.49 -20.06
C LEU A 692 -29.78 -15.06 -20.59
N SER A 693 -28.98 -14.65 -21.57
CA SER A 693 -29.26 -13.49 -22.40
C SER A 693 -29.98 -13.96 -23.66
N THR A 694 -31.25 -13.58 -23.80
CA THR A 694 -32.07 -13.82 -24.99
C THR A 694 -31.32 -13.39 -26.25
N LYS A 695 -31.01 -14.35 -27.12
CA LYS A 695 -30.49 -14.14 -28.48
C LYS A 695 -31.50 -13.33 -29.29
N ASN A 696 -31.36 -12.02 -29.32
CA ASN A 696 -31.84 -11.24 -30.46
C ASN A 696 -30.77 -11.31 -31.54
N THR A 697 -30.95 -12.25 -32.47
CA THR A 697 -30.10 -12.42 -33.65
C THR A 697 -30.18 -11.15 -34.50
N TYR A 698 -29.16 -10.30 -34.44
CA TYR A 698 -29.05 -9.13 -35.30
C TYR A 698 -28.75 -9.60 -36.73
N ILE A 699 -29.66 -9.31 -37.66
CA ILE A 699 -29.46 -9.53 -39.09
C ILE A 699 -28.66 -8.32 -39.60
N SER A 700 -27.39 -8.53 -39.97
CA SER A 700 -26.60 -7.43 -40.52
C SER A 700 -27.12 -7.02 -41.90
N ARG A 701 -27.16 -5.70 -42.16
CA ARG A 701 -27.47 -5.15 -43.49
C ARG A 701 -26.34 -5.37 -44.51
N ASP A 702 -25.18 -5.82 -44.02
CA ASP A 702 -23.95 -6.06 -44.80
C ASP A 702 -23.72 -7.57 -45.07
N ARG A 703 -24.71 -8.44 -44.86
CA ARG A 703 -24.62 -9.82 -45.36
C ARG A 703 -24.62 -9.73 -46.89
N ASP A 704 -23.52 -10.08 -47.53
CA ASP A 704 -23.54 -10.42 -48.95
C ASP A 704 -24.31 -11.75 -49.11
N ILE A 705 -25.64 -11.63 -49.14
CA ILE A 705 -26.58 -12.73 -49.44
C ILE A 705 -26.66 -12.99 -50.95
N THR A 706 -26.00 -12.20 -51.79
CA THR A 706 -26.14 -12.26 -53.25
C THR A 706 -25.29 -13.40 -53.85
N SER A 707 -24.13 -13.69 -53.25
CA SER A 707 -23.26 -14.78 -53.68
C SER A 707 -23.66 -16.11 -53.05
N VAL A 708 -24.13 -17.06 -53.87
CA VAL A 708 -24.40 -18.44 -53.44
C VAL A 708 -23.14 -19.08 -52.86
N ARG A 709 -21.94 -18.80 -53.41
CA ARG A 709 -20.66 -19.33 -52.91
C ARG A 709 -20.36 -18.87 -51.49
N SER A 710 -20.60 -17.59 -51.19
CA SER A 710 -20.37 -17.03 -49.85
C SER A 710 -21.33 -17.64 -48.81
N ARG A 711 -22.56 -17.95 -49.23
CA ARG A 711 -23.55 -18.66 -48.40
C ARG A 711 -23.11 -20.09 -48.10
N ASP A 712 -22.66 -20.83 -49.11
CA ASP A 712 -22.22 -22.23 -48.97
C ASP A 712 -21.03 -22.33 -47.99
N VAL A 713 -20.07 -21.41 -48.08
CA VAL A 713 -18.93 -21.27 -47.15
C VAL A 713 -19.40 -20.96 -45.74
N TYR A 714 -20.31 -19.99 -45.57
CA TYR A 714 -20.82 -19.60 -44.26
C TYR A 714 -21.53 -20.76 -43.57
N ASP A 715 -22.35 -21.50 -44.32
CA ASP A 715 -23.13 -22.62 -43.80
C ASP A 715 -22.23 -23.77 -43.35
N ILE A 716 -21.21 -24.11 -44.15
CA ILE A 716 -20.22 -25.14 -43.80
C ILE A 716 -19.38 -24.71 -42.60
N THR A 717 -18.94 -23.45 -42.56
CA THR A 717 -18.18 -22.90 -41.42
C THR A 717 -19.01 -22.91 -40.14
N ALA A 718 -20.29 -22.52 -40.23
CA ALA A 718 -21.21 -22.53 -39.10
C ALA A 718 -21.42 -23.96 -38.60
N LEU A 719 -21.61 -24.92 -39.51
CA LEU A 719 -21.80 -26.34 -39.16
C LEU A 719 -20.60 -26.91 -38.41
N ILE A 720 -19.37 -26.64 -38.86
CA ILE A 720 -18.14 -27.10 -38.20
C ILE A 720 -17.95 -26.42 -36.84
N ARG A 721 -18.19 -25.11 -36.76
CA ARG A 721 -18.08 -24.35 -35.50
C ARG A 721 -19.06 -24.88 -34.43
N ASP A 722 -20.29 -25.13 -34.85
CA ASP A 722 -21.36 -25.53 -33.96
C ASP A 722 -21.19 -27.00 -33.52
N TRP A 723 -20.50 -27.82 -34.33
CA TRP A 723 -20.15 -29.22 -34.06
C TRP A 723 -21.32 -30.01 -33.46
N PRO A 724 -22.47 -30.06 -34.18
CA PRO A 724 -23.73 -30.54 -33.64
C PRO A 724 -23.70 -32.03 -33.33
N THR A 725 -24.52 -32.46 -32.36
CA THR A 725 -24.68 -33.88 -32.00
C THR A 725 -25.60 -34.64 -32.96
N THR A 726 -26.38 -33.93 -33.77
CA THR A 726 -27.31 -34.46 -34.77
C THR A 726 -27.25 -33.59 -36.03
N VAL A 727 -27.20 -34.21 -37.21
CA VAL A 727 -27.23 -33.55 -38.52
C VAL A 727 -28.29 -34.24 -39.36
N ASP A 728 -29.00 -33.47 -40.20
CA ASP A 728 -30.02 -34.02 -41.10
C ASP A 728 -29.38 -34.93 -42.15
N HIS A 729 -29.70 -36.23 -42.11
CA HIS A 729 -29.18 -37.20 -43.08
C HIS A 729 -29.85 -37.04 -44.45
N SER A 730 -29.03 -36.83 -45.48
CA SER A 730 -29.49 -36.94 -46.86
C SER A 730 -29.38 -38.39 -47.35
N SER A 731 -30.50 -38.96 -47.82
CA SER A 731 -30.61 -40.33 -48.35
C SER A 731 -29.94 -40.52 -49.72
N THR A 732 -29.39 -39.45 -50.31
CA THR A 732 -28.84 -39.45 -51.66
C THR A 732 -27.42 -39.98 -51.77
N LEU A 733 -26.67 -40.17 -50.66
CA LEU A 733 -25.25 -40.52 -50.73
C LEU A 733 -25.00 -41.83 -51.50
N VAL A 734 -25.74 -42.88 -51.17
CA VAL A 734 -25.60 -44.19 -51.83
C VAL A 734 -25.98 -44.10 -53.31
N ALA A 735 -26.99 -43.29 -53.64
CA ALA A 735 -27.39 -43.05 -55.03
C ALA A 735 -26.30 -42.29 -55.82
N THR A 736 -25.67 -41.28 -55.20
CA THR A 736 -24.57 -40.51 -55.78
C THR A 736 -23.31 -41.37 -55.94
N MET A 737 -22.97 -42.21 -54.95
CA MET A 737 -21.82 -43.12 -55.02
C MET A 737 -22.00 -44.20 -56.08
N ARG A 738 -23.23 -44.71 -56.31
CA ARG A 738 -23.51 -45.67 -57.39
C ARG A 738 -23.26 -45.10 -58.80
N GLN A 739 -23.26 -43.78 -58.95
CA GLN A 739 -22.90 -43.12 -60.22
C GLN A 739 -21.39 -42.99 -60.41
N PHE A 740 -20.60 -43.17 -59.34
CA PHE A 740 -19.14 -43.11 -59.42
C PHE A 740 -18.63 -44.40 -60.06
N LYS A 741 -18.22 -44.34 -61.32
CA LYS A 741 -17.66 -45.52 -62.02
C LYS A 741 -16.38 -46.01 -61.33
N ASN A 742 -15.49 -45.07 -60.98
CA ASN A 742 -14.24 -45.32 -60.27
C ASN A 742 -14.08 -44.33 -59.10
N VAL A 743 -13.57 -44.79 -57.95
CA VAL A 743 -13.21 -43.96 -56.79
C VAL A 743 -11.73 -44.18 -56.45
N SER A 744 -10.99 -43.09 -56.26
CA SER A 744 -9.59 -43.14 -55.84
C SER A 744 -9.47 -43.61 -54.39
N LEU A 745 -8.54 -44.54 -54.15
CA LEU A 745 -8.14 -44.97 -52.80
C LEU A 745 -6.92 -44.20 -52.28
N VAL A 746 -6.38 -43.27 -53.06
CA VAL A 746 -5.20 -42.49 -52.69
C VAL A 746 -5.56 -41.46 -51.62
N SER A 747 -4.93 -41.59 -50.45
CA SER A 747 -5.01 -40.60 -49.37
C SER A 747 -4.14 -39.38 -49.72
N ALA A 748 -4.75 -38.22 -49.88
CA ALA A 748 -4.07 -36.95 -50.14
C ALA A 748 -3.90 -36.18 -48.81
N ASP A 749 -2.68 -35.72 -48.52
CA ASP A 749 -2.41 -34.89 -47.35
C ASP A 749 -2.77 -33.41 -47.62
N PHE A 750 -3.99 -33.03 -47.23
CA PHE A 750 -4.48 -31.67 -47.39
C PHE A 750 -3.77 -30.63 -46.51
N SER A 751 -2.94 -31.03 -45.56
CA SER A 751 -2.18 -30.08 -44.73
C SER A 751 -1.06 -29.39 -45.51
N ARG A 752 -0.61 -29.98 -46.62
CA ARG A 752 0.48 -29.48 -47.47
C ARG A 752 0.02 -28.99 -48.84
N SER A 753 -1.27 -29.05 -49.14
CA SER A 753 -1.82 -28.65 -50.43
C SER A 753 -2.00 -27.14 -50.55
N SER A 754 -1.79 -26.61 -51.76
CA SER A 754 -2.12 -25.21 -52.05
C SER A 754 -3.63 -25.00 -52.20
N PHE A 755 -4.13 -23.76 -52.03
CA PHE A 755 -5.55 -23.47 -52.23
C PHE A 755 -6.03 -23.79 -53.66
N SER A 756 -5.16 -23.67 -54.67
CA SER A 756 -5.49 -24.03 -56.06
C SER A 756 -5.72 -25.54 -56.20
N GLU A 757 -4.89 -26.36 -55.55
CA GLU A 757 -5.03 -27.82 -55.54
C GLU A 757 -6.28 -28.27 -54.80
N ILE A 758 -6.63 -27.60 -53.68
CA ILE A 758 -7.86 -27.88 -52.93
C ILE A 758 -9.09 -27.51 -53.76
N LEU A 759 -9.10 -26.34 -54.41
CA LEU A 759 -10.19 -25.92 -55.31
C LEU A 759 -10.32 -26.81 -56.55
N ALA A 760 -9.25 -27.50 -56.95
CA ALA A 760 -9.25 -28.40 -58.09
C ALA A 760 -9.95 -29.75 -57.83
N GLN A 761 -10.10 -30.14 -56.56
CA GLN A 761 -10.58 -31.47 -56.15
C GLN A 761 -12.00 -31.80 -56.61
N SER A 762 -12.24 -33.09 -56.82
CA SER A 762 -13.55 -33.69 -57.12
C SER A 762 -13.88 -34.76 -56.08
N VAL A 763 -15.17 -35.11 -55.94
CA VAL A 763 -15.60 -36.14 -54.98
C VAL A 763 -14.91 -37.47 -55.25
N GLN A 764 -14.79 -37.87 -56.51
CA GLN A 764 -14.24 -39.18 -56.91
C GLN A 764 -12.74 -39.30 -56.61
N SER A 765 -11.99 -38.19 -56.67
CA SER A 765 -10.54 -38.17 -56.44
C SER A 765 -10.17 -38.02 -54.97
N SER A 766 -11.05 -37.42 -54.16
CA SER A 766 -10.74 -36.99 -52.78
C SER A 766 -11.60 -37.66 -51.71
N TRP A 767 -12.54 -38.55 -52.07
CA TRP A 767 -13.48 -39.19 -51.13
C TRP A 767 -12.80 -39.80 -49.91
N VAL A 768 -11.82 -40.67 -50.14
CA VAL A 768 -11.10 -41.38 -49.07
C VAL A 768 -10.28 -40.42 -48.21
N ALA A 769 -9.56 -39.49 -48.85
CA ALA A 769 -8.75 -38.49 -48.16
C ALA A 769 -9.60 -37.57 -47.26
N LEU A 770 -10.77 -37.13 -47.74
CA LEU A 770 -11.70 -36.31 -46.96
C LEU A 770 -12.36 -37.10 -45.83
N TYR A 771 -12.70 -38.38 -46.07
CA TYR A 771 -13.22 -39.27 -45.05
C TYR A 771 -12.19 -39.49 -43.92
N GLU A 772 -10.92 -39.75 -44.25
CA GLU A 772 -9.84 -39.92 -43.26
C GLU A 772 -9.56 -38.62 -42.50
N ALA A 773 -9.56 -37.48 -43.20
CA ALA A 773 -9.42 -36.17 -42.57
C ALA A 773 -10.55 -35.91 -41.56
N CYS A 774 -11.79 -36.31 -41.86
CA CYS A 774 -12.91 -36.23 -40.94
C CYS A 774 -12.84 -37.26 -39.80
N GLN A 775 -12.50 -38.51 -40.09
CA GLN A 775 -12.42 -39.60 -39.11
C GLN A 775 -11.37 -39.34 -38.02
N SER A 776 -10.21 -38.81 -38.41
CA SER A 776 -9.11 -38.48 -37.49
C SER A 776 -9.27 -37.14 -36.78
N SER A 777 -10.28 -36.36 -37.15
CA SER A 777 -10.51 -35.02 -36.62
C SER A 777 -11.17 -35.02 -35.24
N SER A 778 -10.85 -33.99 -34.44
CA SER A 778 -11.50 -33.73 -33.17
C SER A 778 -11.75 -32.24 -33.02
N ARG A 779 -12.84 -31.87 -32.35
CA ARG A 779 -13.23 -30.46 -32.16
C ARG A 779 -12.09 -29.63 -31.57
N ALA A 780 -11.39 -30.15 -30.55
CA ALA A 780 -10.36 -29.41 -29.85
C ALA A 780 -9.12 -29.10 -30.70
N ARG A 781 -8.74 -30.00 -31.63
CA ARG A 781 -7.47 -29.88 -32.36
C ARG A 781 -7.63 -29.47 -33.82
N HIS A 782 -8.73 -29.85 -34.47
CA HIS A 782 -8.83 -29.82 -35.94
C HIS A 782 -9.95 -28.92 -36.48
N THR A 783 -10.64 -28.15 -35.62
CA THR A 783 -11.72 -27.24 -36.05
C THR A 783 -11.29 -26.26 -37.13
N TYR A 784 -10.16 -25.56 -36.96
CA TYR A 784 -9.69 -24.56 -37.95
C TYR A 784 -9.18 -25.21 -39.24
N PHE A 785 -8.57 -26.39 -39.15
CA PHE A 785 -8.16 -27.16 -40.31
C PHE A 785 -9.38 -27.56 -41.16
N LEU A 786 -10.42 -28.13 -40.52
CA LEU A 786 -11.66 -28.47 -41.20
C LEU A 786 -12.37 -27.25 -41.77
N ILE A 787 -12.42 -26.13 -41.02
CA ILE A 787 -13.00 -24.87 -41.54
C ILE A 787 -12.27 -24.43 -42.79
N SER A 788 -10.93 -24.39 -42.78
CA SER A 788 -10.14 -24.00 -43.95
C SER A 788 -10.43 -24.92 -45.15
N LEU A 789 -10.25 -26.23 -44.97
CA LEU A 789 -10.39 -27.23 -46.03
C LEU A 789 -11.81 -27.28 -46.62
N PHE A 790 -12.83 -27.46 -45.77
CA PHE A 790 -14.21 -27.61 -46.24
C PHE A 790 -14.81 -26.29 -46.73
N SER A 791 -14.37 -25.15 -46.22
CA SER A 791 -14.78 -23.84 -46.77
C SER A 791 -14.18 -23.60 -48.15
N THR A 792 -12.91 -23.94 -48.36
CA THR A 792 -12.29 -23.85 -49.70
C THR A 792 -12.99 -24.78 -50.69
N LEU A 793 -13.34 -26.01 -50.29
CA LEU A 793 -14.10 -26.95 -51.13
C LEU A 793 -15.52 -26.45 -51.44
N ALA A 794 -16.22 -25.91 -50.43
CA ALA A 794 -17.55 -25.32 -50.61
C ALA A 794 -17.53 -24.10 -51.55
N PHE A 795 -16.47 -23.29 -51.47
CA PHE A 795 -16.28 -22.16 -52.39
C PHE A 795 -16.08 -22.59 -53.84
N GLY A 796 -15.38 -23.73 -54.06
CA GLY A 796 -15.05 -24.26 -55.38
C GLY A 796 -16.23 -24.83 -56.18
N LYS A 797 -17.36 -25.18 -55.53
CA LYS A 797 -18.58 -25.76 -56.13
C LYS A 797 -18.44 -27.04 -56.97
N LYS A 798 -17.26 -27.65 -57.02
CA LYS A 798 -17.03 -28.94 -57.69
C LYS A 798 -17.59 -30.13 -56.91
N ILE A 799 -17.78 -29.96 -55.61
CA ILE A 799 -18.37 -30.94 -54.71
C ILE A 799 -19.69 -30.37 -54.22
N ASP A 800 -20.76 -31.17 -54.29
CA ASP A 800 -22.06 -30.78 -53.76
C ASP A 800 -21.99 -30.59 -52.23
N GLN A 801 -22.63 -29.52 -51.75
CA GLN A 801 -22.68 -29.16 -50.34
C GLN A 801 -23.32 -30.27 -49.49
N SER A 802 -24.27 -31.03 -50.06
CA SER A 802 -24.90 -32.18 -49.40
C SER A 802 -23.87 -33.25 -49.00
N ILE A 803 -22.88 -33.49 -49.87
CA ILE A 803 -21.81 -34.47 -49.68
C ILE A 803 -20.80 -33.97 -48.65
N LEU A 804 -20.42 -32.68 -48.70
CA LEU A 804 -19.52 -32.07 -47.72
C LEU A 804 -20.11 -32.15 -46.30
N ARG A 805 -21.42 -31.91 -46.15
CA ARG A 805 -22.12 -32.02 -44.87
C ARG A 805 -22.07 -33.44 -44.32
N GLN A 806 -22.34 -34.45 -45.15
CA GLN A 806 -22.28 -35.86 -44.75
C GLN A 806 -20.87 -36.31 -44.33
N LEU A 807 -19.83 -35.87 -45.03
CA LEU A 807 -18.45 -36.15 -44.62
C LEU A 807 -18.14 -35.53 -43.25
N LEU A 808 -18.62 -34.32 -42.99
CA LEU A 808 -18.48 -33.67 -41.68
C LEU A 808 -19.24 -34.40 -40.56
N GLU A 809 -20.33 -35.11 -40.86
CA GLU A 809 -20.99 -35.98 -39.87
C GLU A 809 -20.06 -37.05 -39.32
N VAL A 810 -19.12 -37.56 -40.14
CA VAL A 810 -18.08 -38.50 -39.70
C VAL A 810 -17.17 -37.85 -38.65
N ALA A 811 -16.84 -36.57 -38.80
CA ALA A 811 -16.04 -35.83 -37.81
C ALA A 811 -16.85 -35.54 -36.53
N PHE A 812 -18.16 -35.32 -36.64
CA PHE A 812 -19.03 -35.05 -35.49
C PHE A 812 -19.41 -36.32 -34.72
N SER A 813 -19.47 -37.47 -35.40
CA SER A 813 -19.90 -38.75 -34.85
C SER A 813 -18.75 -39.61 -34.34
N LYS A 814 -18.83 -40.06 -33.08
CA LYS A 814 -17.88 -41.04 -32.52
C LYS A 814 -18.10 -42.46 -33.05
N LYS A 815 -19.21 -42.74 -33.76
CA LYS A 815 -19.57 -44.10 -34.20
C LYS A 815 -18.78 -44.57 -35.43
N CYS A 816 -18.27 -43.65 -36.25
CA CYS A 816 -17.59 -43.96 -37.51
C CYS A 816 -16.05 -44.08 -37.36
N GLN A 817 -15.51 -43.91 -36.15
CA GLN A 817 -14.08 -43.96 -35.88
C GLN A 817 -13.46 -45.36 -36.08
N ASN A 818 -14.26 -46.42 -35.96
CA ASN A 818 -13.79 -47.81 -36.05
C ASN A 818 -13.91 -48.43 -37.47
N ILE A 819 -14.41 -47.67 -38.45
CA ILE A 819 -14.59 -48.15 -39.82
C ILE A 819 -13.30 -47.85 -40.61
N ALA A 820 -12.43 -48.85 -40.72
CA ALA A 820 -11.17 -48.72 -41.44
C ALA A 820 -11.37 -48.64 -42.96
N VAL A 821 -10.56 -47.80 -43.61
CA VAL A 821 -10.44 -47.78 -45.07
C VAL A 821 -9.65 -49.03 -45.53
N PRO A 822 -10.01 -49.68 -46.66
CA PRO A 822 -9.24 -50.80 -47.21
C PRO A 822 -7.77 -50.42 -47.46
N ARG A 823 -6.82 -51.27 -47.03
CA ARG A 823 -5.37 -50.98 -47.08
C ARG A 823 -4.65 -51.50 -48.33
N ASP A 824 -5.37 -52.05 -49.30
CA ASP A 824 -4.76 -52.76 -50.44
C ASP A 824 -4.11 -51.84 -51.48
N SER A 825 -3.11 -52.37 -52.16
CA SER A 825 -2.25 -51.76 -53.19
C SER A 825 -2.97 -51.33 -54.49
N MET A 826 -4.31 -51.28 -54.49
CA MET A 826 -5.11 -50.77 -55.61
C MET A 826 -5.30 -49.25 -55.51
N ILE A 827 -4.96 -48.54 -56.58
CA ILE A 827 -5.04 -47.06 -56.66
C ILE A 827 -6.50 -46.57 -56.83
N SER A 828 -7.40 -47.43 -57.35
CA SER A 828 -8.80 -47.08 -57.61
C SER A 828 -9.75 -48.27 -57.49
N LEU A 829 -10.90 -48.07 -56.86
CA LEU A 829 -12.02 -49.02 -56.82
C LEU A 829 -12.95 -48.82 -58.01
N ASN A 830 -13.20 -49.86 -58.79
CA ASN A 830 -14.20 -49.86 -59.86
C ASN A 830 -15.55 -50.33 -59.30
N LEU A 831 -16.50 -49.40 -59.15
CA LEU A 831 -17.81 -49.67 -58.55
C LEU A 831 -18.83 -50.22 -59.58
N THR A 832 -18.44 -50.38 -60.85
CA THR A 832 -19.32 -50.95 -61.90
C THR A 832 -19.52 -52.47 -61.80
N LEU A 833 -18.69 -53.16 -61.01
CA LEU A 833 -18.75 -54.63 -60.83
C LEU A 833 -19.92 -55.10 -59.95
N GLY A 834 -20.58 -54.20 -59.22
CA GLY A 834 -21.77 -54.50 -58.40
C GLY A 834 -21.50 -55.38 -57.18
N GLU A 835 -22.57 -55.87 -56.53
CA GLU A 835 -22.54 -56.65 -55.28
C GLU A 835 -22.43 -58.18 -55.48
N HIS A 836 -22.48 -58.68 -56.73
CA HIS A 836 -22.52 -60.12 -57.02
C HIS A 836 -21.14 -60.68 -57.39
N LEU A 837 -20.54 -61.44 -56.46
CA LEU A 837 -19.29 -62.17 -56.67
C LEU A 837 -19.43 -63.30 -57.70
N VAL A 838 -18.70 -63.20 -58.82
CA VAL A 838 -18.55 -64.28 -59.80
C VAL A 838 -17.38 -65.18 -59.38
N LEU A 839 -17.68 -66.41 -58.94
CA LEU A 839 -16.68 -67.38 -58.45
C LEU A 839 -15.48 -67.57 -59.38
N ALA A 840 -15.71 -67.65 -60.70
CA ALA A 840 -14.63 -67.83 -61.68
C ALA A 840 -13.64 -66.66 -61.71
N GLN A 841 -14.07 -65.44 -61.35
CA GLN A 841 -13.19 -64.27 -61.26
C GLN A 841 -12.41 -64.26 -59.94
N VAL A 842 -13.01 -64.76 -58.86
CA VAL A 842 -12.34 -64.94 -57.56
C VAL A 842 -11.28 -66.04 -57.64
N GLU A 843 -11.60 -67.16 -58.30
CA GLU A 843 -10.65 -68.25 -58.55
C GLU A 843 -9.46 -67.79 -59.39
N ASN A 844 -9.70 -66.99 -60.44
CA ASN A 844 -8.62 -66.39 -61.24
C ASN A 844 -7.79 -65.36 -60.46
N ALA A 845 -8.42 -64.53 -59.62
CA ALA A 845 -7.73 -63.54 -58.80
C ALA A 845 -6.85 -64.20 -57.73
N ILE A 846 -7.34 -65.26 -57.08
CA ILE A 846 -6.57 -66.05 -56.09
C ILE A 846 -5.45 -66.82 -56.80
N GLY A 847 -5.75 -67.44 -57.95
CA GLY A 847 -4.76 -68.15 -58.76
C GLY A 847 -3.61 -67.25 -59.23
N GLY A 848 -3.91 -65.98 -59.56
CA GLY A 848 -2.91 -64.97 -59.92
C GLY A 848 -2.15 -64.37 -58.74
N SER A 849 -2.61 -64.55 -57.50
CA SER A 849 -1.98 -64.00 -56.29
C SER A 849 -1.12 -65.01 -55.52
N TYR A 850 -1.16 -66.30 -55.89
CA TYR A 850 -0.33 -67.34 -55.29
C TYR A 850 1.12 -67.25 -55.85
N HIS A 851 2.12 -67.14 -54.98
CA HIS A 851 3.52 -67.09 -55.41
C HIS A 851 3.92 -68.38 -56.16
N MET A 852 4.58 -68.23 -57.31
CA MET A 852 5.08 -69.36 -58.12
C MET A 852 5.94 -70.33 -57.28
N PHE A 853 5.74 -71.64 -57.43
CA PHE A 853 6.57 -72.66 -56.76
C PHE A 853 8.03 -72.55 -57.21
N THR A 854 8.94 -72.31 -56.26
CA THR A 854 10.37 -72.21 -56.50
C THR A 854 11.07 -73.50 -56.10
N ARG A 855 11.78 -74.11 -57.06
CA ARG A 855 12.58 -75.31 -56.81
C ARG A 855 13.79 -74.95 -55.95
N THR A 856 13.95 -75.65 -54.82
CA THR A 856 15.10 -75.48 -53.94
C THR A 856 16.23 -76.41 -54.36
N ASN A 857 17.47 -75.91 -54.39
CA ASN A 857 18.67 -76.74 -54.58
C ASN A 857 19.34 -76.94 -53.24
N ASN A 858 19.40 -78.20 -52.78
CA ASN A 858 20.05 -78.56 -51.54
C ASN A 858 21.37 -79.28 -51.86
N SER A 859 22.49 -78.69 -51.45
CA SER A 859 23.85 -79.10 -51.83
C SER A 859 24.25 -80.51 -51.36
N TYR A 860 23.44 -81.13 -50.49
CA TYR A 860 23.70 -82.45 -49.91
C TYR A 860 22.96 -83.60 -50.62
N LEU A 861 22.13 -83.33 -51.62
CA LEU A 861 21.36 -84.35 -52.35
C LEU A 861 21.98 -84.64 -53.73
N THR A 862 21.99 -85.90 -54.13
CA THR A 862 22.38 -86.25 -55.51
C THR A 862 21.33 -85.74 -56.51
N PRO A 863 21.68 -85.49 -57.79
CA PRO A 863 20.76 -84.91 -58.77
C PRO A 863 19.44 -85.67 -58.92
N ALA A 864 19.47 -87.01 -58.81
CA ALA A 864 18.27 -87.85 -58.85
C ALA A 864 17.39 -87.68 -57.61
N GLN A 865 17.99 -87.55 -56.42
CA GLN A 865 17.27 -87.32 -55.16
C GLN A 865 16.71 -85.89 -55.07
N GLN A 866 17.42 -84.90 -55.62
CA GLN A 866 16.96 -83.52 -55.68
C GLN A 866 15.77 -83.36 -56.64
N ALA A 867 15.77 -84.08 -57.76
CA ALA A 867 14.65 -84.10 -58.69
C ALA A 867 13.39 -84.71 -58.06
N GLU A 868 13.52 -85.82 -57.32
CA GLU A 868 12.39 -86.47 -56.65
C GLU A 868 11.84 -85.63 -55.49
N SER A 869 12.72 -84.99 -54.70
CA SER A 869 12.33 -84.09 -53.61
C SER A 869 11.56 -82.87 -54.12
N ASN A 870 12.06 -82.20 -55.17
CA ASN A 870 11.37 -81.06 -55.77
C ASN A 870 10.04 -81.47 -56.41
N ARG A 871 9.94 -82.68 -56.99
CA ARG A 871 8.69 -83.20 -57.56
C ARG A 871 7.63 -83.43 -56.47
N LYS A 872 8.03 -83.93 -55.31
CA LYS A 872 7.13 -84.17 -54.17
C LYS A 872 6.65 -82.86 -53.55
N ALA A 873 7.55 -81.89 -53.38
CA ALA A 873 7.20 -80.56 -52.89
C ALA A 873 6.32 -79.75 -53.86
N GLU A 874 6.54 -79.89 -55.17
CA GLU A 874 5.70 -79.28 -56.22
C GLU A 874 4.27 -79.85 -56.19
N ALA A 875 4.14 -81.16 -55.95
CA ALA A 875 2.84 -81.82 -55.79
C ALA A 875 2.10 -81.37 -54.51
N GLU A 876 2.80 -81.26 -53.37
CA GLU A 876 2.23 -80.78 -52.10
C GLU A 876 1.77 -79.31 -52.19
N TRP A 877 2.51 -78.46 -52.93
CA TRP A 877 2.13 -77.07 -53.17
C TRP A 877 0.87 -76.94 -54.04
N GLU A 878 0.75 -77.71 -55.13
CA GLU A 878 -0.47 -77.72 -55.96
C GLU A 878 -1.68 -78.29 -55.19
N GLU A 879 -1.47 -79.27 -54.31
CA GLU A 879 -2.52 -79.82 -53.46
C GLU A 879 -2.97 -78.83 -52.37
N GLN A 880 -2.06 -78.04 -51.79
CA GLN A 880 -2.40 -76.95 -50.88
C GLN A 880 -3.18 -75.83 -51.58
N LYS A 881 -2.73 -75.40 -52.77
CA LYS A 881 -3.41 -74.40 -53.59
C LYS A 881 -4.83 -74.85 -53.95
N LYS A 882 -5.03 -76.11 -54.31
CA LYS A 882 -6.37 -76.68 -54.53
C LYS A 882 -7.22 -76.65 -53.26
N ARG A 883 -6.67 -77.02 -52.10
CA ARG A 883 -7.39 -76.99 -50.82
C ARG A 883 -7.85 -75.59 -50.43
N ASP A 884 -7.01 -74.57 -50.58
CA ASP A 884 -7.35 -73.18 -50.21
C ASP A 884 -8.44 -72.59 -51.13
N VAL A 885 -8.38 -72.89 -52.43
CA VAL A 885 -9.44 -72.54 -53.39
C VAL A 885 -10.76 -73.23 -53.02
N GLN A 886 -10.70 -74.50 -52.62
CA GLN A 886 -11.88 -75.25 -52.17
C GLN A 886 -12.44 -74.73 -50.83
N LEU A 887 -11.58 -74.27 -49.91
CA LEU A 887 -11.97 -73.71 -48.62
C LEU A 887 -12.77 -72.40 -48.81
N CYS A 888 -12.32 -71.51 -49.70
CA CYS A 888 -13.05 -70.31 -50.10
C CYS A 888 -14.38 -70.64 -50.81
N GLY A 889 -14.41 -71.69 -51.64
CA GLY A 889 -15.64 -72.22 -52.23
C GLY A 889 -16.63 -72.73 -51.18
N SER A 890 -16.16 -73.42 -50.13
CA SER A 890 -17.00 -73.95 -49.05
C SER A 890 -17.53 -72.87 -48.09
N HIS A 891 -16.83 -71.75 -47.94
CA HIS A 891 -17.34 -70.56 -47.25
C HIS A 891 -18.55 -69.94 -47.95
N LYS A 892 -18.75 -70.19 -49.25
CA LYS A 892 -19.93 -69.76 -50.00
C LYS A 892 -21.19 -70.55 -49.62
N GLU A 893 -21.08 -71.86 -49.37
CA GLU A 893 -22.23 -72.68 -48.99
C GLU A 893 -22.65 -72.48 -47.52
N SER A 894 -21.70 -72.21 -46.63
CA SER A 894 -21.99 -71.90 -45.21
C SER A 894 -22.49 -70.45 -44.98
N SER A 895 -22.07 -69.48 -45.81
CA SER A 895 -22.62 -68.11 -45.77
C SER A 895 -23.95 -67.94 -46.53
N GLY A 896 -24.48 -68.99 -47.17
CA GLY A 896 -25.79 -68.98 -47.84
C GLY A 896 -27.00 -68.77 -46.92
N ARG A 897 -26.80 -68.65 -45.60
CA ARG A 897 -27.85 -68.30 -44.62
C ARG A 897 -27.51 -67.13 -43.69
N ALA A 898 -26.38 -66.45 -43.89
CA ALA A 898 -26.18 -65.15 -43.28
C ALA A 898 -26.73 -64.10 -44.25
N LYS A 899 -28.02 -63.77 -44.12
CA LYS A 899 -28.50 -62.44 -44.50
C LYS A 899 -27.52 -61.47 -43.86
N LEU A 900 -26.61 -60.88 -44.65
CA LEU A 900 -25.83 -59.71 -44.27
C LEU A 900 -26.83 -58.73 -43.66
N PRO A 901 -26.80 -58.52 -42.34
CA PRO A 901 -27.70 -57.59 -41.73
C PRO A 901 -27.22 -56.19 -42.12
N ILE A 902 -28.19 -55.35 -42.50
CA ILE A 902 -28.14 -53.89 -42.35
C ILE A 902 -27.60 -53.10 -43.55
N PHE A 903 -28.48 -52.87 -44.53
CA PHE A 903 -28.74 -51.51 -45.04
C PHE A 903 -30.13 -51.07 -44.56
N HIS A 904 -30.30 -51.01 -43.24
CA HIS A 904 -31.32 -50.19 -42.61
C HIS A 904 -30.61 -49.39 -41.53
N LEU A 905 -29.98 -48.30 -41.94
CA LEU A 905 -29.70 -47.20 -41.04
C LEU A 905 -31.04 -46.56 -40.69
N ASN A 906 -31.70 -47.08 -39.65
CA ASN A 906 -32.42 -46.20 -38.75
C ASN A 906 -31.34 -45.50 -37.92
N ILE A 907 -30.99 -44.28 -38.31
CA ILE A 907 -30.36 -43.29 -37.44
C ILE A 907 -31.46 -42.40 -36.88
#